data_AF-A0ABC8XSB0-F1
#
_entry.id   AF-A0ABC8XSB0-F1
#
_cell.length_a   1.000
_cell.length_b   1.000
_cell.length_c   1.000
_cell.angle_alpha   90.00
_cell.angle_beta   90.00
_cell.angle_gamma   90.00
#
_symmetry.space_group_name_H-M   'P 1'
#
loop_
_entity.id
_entity.type
_entity.pdbx_description
1 polymer ?
#
loop_
_entity_poly.entity_id
_entity_poly.type
_entity_poly.pdbx_seq_one_letter_code
_entity_poly.pdbx_strand_id
1 'polypeptide(L)'
;MLAIRDLSRTVAAKTDKIAALKLCRGLSGFLADANSGCSKPSDVDKLAVLFQNCADVRSLKKLHARVLTLGLGRDVTLGSEILICYSSLGVLPNTRLCFQGFLNNDLAQWNSAMVDIFRAGYPEEVILLYRGLKLHQIGLDEKTITFGLKSCTELRNLLLGKGMHADSLKLGLSRDKFVGSSLVGLYSKVARMDDSQKAFEEILDKDVVSYTSMITGYSENMDSTSWKAFEIVSDMLRSNLEVNRVTLVSLLQVAGNLGAIREGKSVHCYSIRRAIGLSDEVLETSLVHMYTRCRAYQLASAVLKNSMQSVASWNAILVGLAQTGQSGNAIHHLSVMIHEHKVIPDSVTYASVISACAELRNSACAASVHAYLIRRSIPLDVVLVTALIEVYFKCTRIMRSRRLFDQLMVKDVVSYNTMIYGYLQSGIDNEAIALLKEMMAECIAPNSVTVLSLLAAIADHRDLVRGRCIHGFAIRHGYCSDVDIANQIIRMYSSCGKIAAARIVFASLEKKNLVSWTAMMMGCLSCGHGGETVRLCQLMQQHGEKPDSVTVMTAAQAVSELGHLKGVKQIHCFVYRAMLEKDTKTTNSLITAYAKCGRLDLSIGLFLSLEHRDLDSWNSMISAYGMHGLYIKVLEMFKLMEEGNINPDGLTFSSVLSACSHAGLVKEGLRIFQSMASIYSVLPQEEHYGCIVDLLSRAGHLEEGYKLIKLSTLNDRSSVLCALLSACRTHGNTMLGQIISNELLELRQQNPGAYALISEVFAQKGQWNKSANIRNRAKESGLRKLPGSSLIESAEQANTLR
;
A
#
# COMPACT_ATOMS: atom_id res chain seq x y z
N MET A 1 3.39 -23.22 -0.99
CA MET A 1 4.78 -23.69 -1.21
C MET A 1 5.15 -24.98 -0.47
N LEU A 2 4.60 -25.26 0.73
CA LEU A 2 4.82 -26.55 1.42
C LEU A 2 4.16 -27.74 0.68
N ALA A 3 2.94 -27.59 0.17
CA ALA A 3 2.21 -28.67 -0.51
C ALA A 3 2.78 -29.10 -1.89
N ILE A 4 3.40 -28.17 -2.64
CA ILE A 4 4.02 -28.47 -3.95
C ILE A 4 5.39 -29.15 -3.78
N ARG A 5 6.10 -28.85 -2.67
CA ARG A 5 7.34 -29.52 -2.27
C ARG A 5 7.11 -30.96 -1.82
N ASP A 6 5.96 -31.26 -1.20
CA ASP A 6 5.62 -32.62 -0.80
C ASP A 6 5.23 -33.49 -2.00
N LEU A 7 4.57 -32.92 -3.02
CA LEU A 7 4.18 -33.66 -4.21
C LEU A 7 5.39 -34.07 -5.09
N SER A 8 6.38 -33.18 -5.26
CA SER A 8 7.61 -33.51 -6.02
C SER A 8 8.50 -34.53 -5.29
N ARG A 9 8.51 -34.51 -3.95
CA ARG A 9 9.20 -35.50 -3.11
C ARG A 9 8.58 -36.89 -3.21
N THR A 10 7.25 -37.01 -3.31
CA THR A 10 6.59 -38.30 -3.48
C THR A 10 6.78 -38.95 -4.86
N VAL A 11 7.00 -38.16 -5.92
CA VAL A 11 7.23 -38.69 -7.27
C VAL A 11 8.69 -39.14 -7.44
N ALA A 12 9.65 -38.38 -6.92
CA ALA A 12 11.07 -38.76 -6.91
C ALA A 12 11.34 -40.01 -6.04
N ALA A 13 10.65 -40.15 -4.90
CA ALA A 13 10.77 -41.31 -4.02
C ALA A 13 10.23 -42.63 -4.63
N LYS A 14 9.41 -42.56 -5.70
CA LYS A 14 8.90 -43.75 -6.41
C LYS A 14 9.82 -44.23 -7.54
N THR A 15 10.56 -43.33 -8.18
CA THR A 15 11.50 -43.67 -9.26
C THR A 15 12.81 -44.25 -8.72
N ASP A 16 13.30 -43.79 -7.56
CA ASP A 16 14.54 -44.30 -6.94
C ASP A 16 14.36 -45.67 -6.25
N LYS A 17 13.13 -46.04 -5.87
CA LYS A 17 12.83 -47.34 -5.26
C LYS A 17 13.05 -48.52 -6.22
N ILE A 18 12.99 -48.29 -7.53
CA ILE A 18 13.22 -49.29 -8.57
C ILE A 18 14.72 -49.42 -8.90
N ALA A 19 15.50 -48.33 -8.74
CA ALA A 19 16.96 -48.34 -8.87
C ALA A 19 17.65 -49.00 -7.65
N ALA A 20 17.15 -48.75 -6.43
CA ALA A 20 17.69 -49.32 -5.20
C ALA A 20 17.56 -50.85 -5.09
N LEU A 21 16.50 -51.44 -5.70
CA LEU A 21 16.31 -52.90 -5.76
C LEU A 21 17.27 -53.61 -6.72
N LYS A 22 17.85 -52.90 -7.71
CA LYS A 22 18.91 -53.45 -8.58
C LYS A 22 20.30 -53.37 -7.94
N LEU A 23 20.55 -52.37 -7.09
CA LEU A 23 21.85 -52.21 -6.40
C LEU A 23 22.02 -53.16 -5.19
N CYS A 24 20.93 -53.47 -4.47
CA CYS A 24 20.98 -54.40 -3.34
C CYS A 24 21.33 -55.86 -3.73
N ARG A 25 21.15 -56.25 -5.00
CA ARG A 25 21.59 -57.56 -5.52
C ARG A 25 23.07 -57.60 -5.91
N GLY A 26 23.74 -56.45 -6.06
CA GLY A 26 25.18 -56.37 -6.34
C GLY A 26 26.07 -56.41 -5.08
N LEU A 27 25.52 -56.03 -3.91
CA LEU A 27 26.28 -55.90 -2.67
C LEU A 27 26.43 -57.21 -1.88
N SER A 28 25.65 -58.24 -2.17
CA SER A 28 25.88 -59.59 -1.62
C SER A 28 27.07 -60.31 -2.25
N GLY A 29 27.58 -59.82 -3.39
CA GLY A 29 28.76 -60.39 -4.07
C GLY A 29 30.11 -59.82 -3.61
N PHE A 30 30.12 -58.68 -2.93
CA PHE A 30 31.37 -58.02 -2.50
C PHE A 30 31.94 -58.53 -1.17
N LEU A 31 31.30 -59.55 -0.57
CA LEU A 31 31.77 -60.19 0.67
C LEU A 31 32.53 -61.51 0.44
N ALA A 32 32.83 -61.89 -0.81
CA ALA A 32 33.44 -63.19 -1.11
C ALA A 32 34.90 -63.16 -1.62
N ASP A 33 35.50 -62.00 -1.90
CA ASP A 33 36.89 -61.96 -2.39
C ASP A 33 37.73 -60.94 -1.61
N ALA A 34 38.30 -61.41 -0.50
CA ALA A 34 39.39 -60.73 0.20
C ALA A 34 40.70 -61.48 -0.09
N ASN A 35 41.32 -61.19 -1.24
CA ASN A 35 42.74 -61.43 -1.47
C ASN A 35 43.29 -60.44 -2.51
N SER A 36 43.98 -59.41 -2.03
CA SER A 36 45.25 -58.84 -2.55
C SER A 36 45.36 -57.33 -2.30
N GLY A 37 46.56 -56.96 -1.82
CA GLY A 37 47.15 -55.63 -1.64
C GLY A 37 46.34 -54.36 -1.97
N CYS A 38 45.71 -53.78 -0.95
CA CYS A 38 45.54 -52.33 -0.84
C CYS A 38 45.33 -51.99 0.65
N SER A 39 45.86 -50.86 1.11
CA SER A 39 45.73 -50.38 2.50
C SER A 39 44.27 -50.48 2.96
N LYS A 40 44.00 -51.28 4.00
CA LYS A 40 42.64 -51.48 4.52
C LYS A 40 42.01 -50.13 4.87
N PRO A 41 40.83 -49.77 4.34
CA PRO A 41 40.13 -48.58 4.78
C PRO A 41 39.77 -48.73 6.26
N SER A 42 39.98 -47.66 7.02
CA SER A 42 39.65 -47.63 8.44
C SER A 42 38.14 -47.88 8.61
N ASP A 43 37.70 -48.37 9.78
CA ASP A 43 36.27 -48.58 10.03
C ASP A 43 35.46 -47.28 9.90
N VAL A 44 36.12 -46.13 10.04
CA VAL A 44 35.61 -44.78 9.79
C VAL A 44 35.27 -44.57 8.30
N ASP A 45 36.19 -44.86 7.38
CA ASP A 45 35.99 -44.67 5.93
C ASP A 45 34.83 -45.51 5.38
N LYS A 46 34.66 -46.72 5.92
CA LYS A 46 33.55 -47.62 5.52
C LYS A 46 32.20 -47.13 6.01
N LEU A 47 32.14 -46.63 7.25
CA LEU A 47 30.92 -46.06 7.82
C LEU A 47 30.55 -44.76 7.13
N ALA A 48 31.53 -43.96 6.72
CA ALA A 48 31.33 -42.72 6.00
C ALA A 48 30.60 -42.90 4.66
N VAL A 49 31.08 -43.84 3.84
CA VAL A 49 30.42 -44.23 2.57
C VAL A 49 29.01 -44.77 2.80
N LEU A 50 28.75 -45.44 3.92
CA LEU A 50 27.40 -45.94 4.27
C LEU A 50 26.44 -44.80 4.65
N PHE A 51 26.93 -43.75 5.31
CA PHE A 51 26.12 -42.55 5.59
C PHE A 51 25.78 -41.82 4.30
N GLN A 52 26.75 -41.58 3.40
CA GLN A 52 26.51 -40.90 2.12
C GLN A 52 25.44 -41.57 1.24
N ASN A 53 25.26 -42.89 1.38
CA ASN A 53 24.28 -43.68 0.64
C ASN A 53 22.99 -43.99 1.44
N CYS A 54 22.81 -43.42 2.62
CA CYS A 54 21.68 -43.71 3.49
C CYS A 54 20.41 -42.95 3.07
N ALA A 55 19.41 -43.68 2.57
CA ALA A 55 18.16 -43.12 2.04
C ALA A 55 16.96 -43.18 3.00
N ASP A 56 17.10 -43.84 4.16
CA ASP A 56 15.98 -44.02 5.10
C ASP A 56 16.38 -43.88 6.58
N VAL A 57 15.42 -43.39 7.38
CA VAL A 57 15.61 -43.04 8.80
C VAL A 57 15.95 -44.26 9.66
N ARG A 58 15.49 -45.45 9.27
CA ARG A 58 15.70 -46.68 10.04
C ARG A 58 17.12 -47.18 9.86
N SER A 59 17.65 -47.15 8.64
CA SER A 59 19.06 -47.45 8.35
C SER A 59 19.99 -46.43 8.98
N LEU A 60 19.63 -45.14 8.94
CA LEU A 60 20.41 -44.08 9.58
C LEU A 60 20.55 -44.30 11.09
N LYS A 61 19.46 -44.62 11.78
CA LYS A 61 19.47 -44.94 13.22
C LYS A 61 20.34 -46.16 13.55
N LYS A 62 20.36 -47.18 12.67
CA LYS A 62 21.21 -48.37 12.85
C LYS A 62 22.69 -48.04 12.66
N LEU A 63 23.03 -47.28 11.63
CA LEU A 63 24.40 -46.83 11.38
C LEU A 63 24.90 -45.95 12.53
N HIS A 64 24.08 -45.01 12.97
CA HIS A 64 24.38 -44.15 14.11
C HIS A 64 24.56 -44.94 15.42
N ALA A 65 23.66 -45.88 15.72
CA ALA A 65 23.84 -46.77 16.88
C ALA A 65 25.13 -47.60 16.78
N ARG A 66 25.51 -48.04 15.57
CA ARG A 66 26.74 -48.77 15.33
C ARG A 66 27.98 -47.93 15.63
N VAL A 67 28.00 -46.66 15.22
CA VAL A 67 29.07 -45.69 15.53
C VAL A 67 29.26 -45.55 17.05
N LEU A 68 28.15 -45.44 17.80
CA LEU A 68 28.19 -45.36 19.27
C LEU A 68 28.74 -46.65 19.91
N THR A 69 28.29 -47.82 19.45
CA THR A 69 28.75 -49.12 20.00
C THR A 69 30.23 -49.41 19.69
N LEU A 70 30.78 -48.82 18.63
CA LEU A 70 32.18 -48.96 18.25
C LEU A 70 33.10 -47.96 18.98
N GLY A 71 32.55 -47.10 19.84
CA GLY A 71 33.32 -46.04 20.51
C GLY A 71 33.77 -44.91 19.58
N LEU A 72 33.29 -44.90 18.32
CA LEU A 72 33.60 -43.90 17.30
C LEU A 72 32.72 -42.64 17.42
N GLY A 73 31.99 -42.51 18.53
CA GLY A 73 31.10 -41.36 18.80
C GLY A 73 31.80 -40.01 18.94
N ARG A 74 33.14 -39.96 18.88
CA ARG A 74 33.94 -38.73 18.94
C ARG A 74 34.67 -38.42 17.63
N ASP A 75 34.43 -39.21 16.58
CA ASP A 75 35.08 -39.03 15.28
C ASP A 75 34.41 -37.89 14.49
N VAL A 76 35.25 -36.96 14.01
CA VAL A 76 34.82 -35.71 13.36
C VAL A 76 34.13 -35.96 12.02
N THR A 77 34.65 -36.90 11.24
CA THR A 77 34.17 -37.17 9.88
C THR A 77 32.78 -37.82 9.95
N LEU A 78 32.64 -38.83 10.80
CA LEU A 78 31.36 -39.52 11.02
C LEU A 78 30.32 -38.60 11.66
N GLY A 79 30.71 -37.73 12.59
CA GLY A 79 29.82 -36.76 13.20
C GLY A 79 29.17 -35.83 12.15
N SER A 80 29.97 -35.31 11.22
CA SER A 80 29.50 -34.43 10.14
C SER A 80 28.56 -35.13 9.15
N GLU A 81 28.86 -36.38 8.78
CA GLU A 81 28.03 -37.15 7.84
C GLU A 81 26.71 -37.61 8.48
N ILE A 82 26.73 -37.99 9.76
CA ILE A 82 25.51 -38.29 10.52
C ILE A 82 24.58 -37.07 10.54
N LEU A 83 25.13 -35.88 10.81
CA LEU A 83 24.42 -34.60 10.78
C LEU A 83 23.77 -34.36 9.42
N ILE A 84 24.55 -34.45 8.33
CA ILE A 84 24.08 -34.27 6.95
C ILE A 84 22.93 -35.24 6.63
N CYS A 85 23.05 -36.51 7.01
CA CYS A 85 22.01 -37.52 6.76
C CYS A 85 20.73 -37.31 7.58
N TYR A 86 20.83 -36.93 8.85
CA TYR A 86 19.63 -36.63 9.66
C TYR A 86 18.91 -35.39 9.15
N SER A 87 19.68 -34.42 8.66
CA SER A 87 19.16 -33.19 8.08
C SER A 87 18.50 -33.42 6.73
N SER A 88 19.14 -34.17 5.83
CA SER A 88 18.61 -34.49 4.50
C SER A 88 17.33 -35.33 4.57
N LEU A 89 17.20 -36.20 5.57
CA LEU A 89 16.00 -37.02 5.81
C LEU A 89 14.92 -36.31 6.66
N GLY A 90 15.17 -35.08 7.11
CA GLY A 90 14.17 -34.24 7.78
C GLY A 90 13.80 -34.66 9.21
N VAL A 91 14.70 -35.36 9.92
CA VAL A 91 14.44 -35.91 11.28
C VAL A 91 15.28 -35.21 12.35
N LEU A 92 15.97 -34.14 11.98
CA LEU A 92 16.91 -33.39 12.82
C LEU A 92 16.34 -32.97 14.21
N PRO A 93 15.09 -32.49 14.36
CA PRO A 93 14.57 -32.05 15.65
C PRO A 93 14.44 -33.17 16.69
N ASN A 94 14.34 -34.43 16.24
CA ASN A 94 14.13 -35.60 17.10
C ASN A 94 15.45 -36.22 17.62
N THR A 95 16.60 -35.70 17.19
CA THR A 95 17.94 -36.23 17.57
C THR A 95 18.80 -35.23 18.35
N ARG A 96 18.15 -34.25 19.01
CA ARG A 96 18.78 -33.18 19.82
C ARG A 96 19.79 -33.65 20.85
N LEU A 97 19.46 -34.72 21.58
CA LEU A 97 20.31 -35.27 22.66
C LEU A 97 21.55 -36.00 22.13
N CYS A 98 21.49 -36.50 20.90
CA CYS A 98 22.64 -37.18 20.31
C CYS A 98 23.77 -36.20 20.01
N PHE A 99 23.46 -35.00 19.51
CA PHE A 99 24.46 -34.00 19.09
C PHE A 99 25.40 -33.54 20.21
N GLN A 100 24.90 -33.43 21.44
CA GLN A 100 25.72 -33.06 22.60
C GLN A 100 26.80 -34.10 22.92
N GLY A 101 26.62 -35.36 22.48
CA GLY A 101 27.59 -36.43 22.69
C GLY A 101 28.73 -36.49 21.65
N PHE A 102 28.57 -35.87 20.47
CA PHE A 102 29.53 -35.93 19.36
C PHE A 102 30.44 -34.71 19.25
N LEU A 103 29.97 -33.55 19.70
CA LEU A 103 30.73 -32.30 19.60
C LEU A 103 31.68 -32.19 20.80
N ASN A 104 32.98 -32.35 20.57
CA ASN A 104 34.00 -32.08 21.58
C ASN A 104 34.11 -30.56 21.87
N ASN A 105 34.99 -30.14 22.78
CA ASN A 105 35.33 -28.73 23.00
C ASN A 105 36.12 -28.08 21.83
N ASP A 106 35.93 -28.56 20.60
CA ASP A 106 36.60 -28.09 19.39
C ASP A 106 35.65 -27.24 18.54
N LEU A 107 35.92 -25.93 18.48
CA LEU A 107 35.11 -24.94 17.77
C LEU A 107 34.91 -25.27 16.27
N ALA A 108 35.88 -25.92 15.63
CA ALA A 108 35.78 -26.28 14.21
C ALA A 108 34.61 -27.24 13.94
N GLN A 109 34.35 -28.16 14.86
CA GLN A 109 33.26 -29.15 14.76
C GLN A 109 31.90 -28.49 14.89
N TRP A 110 31.77 -27.58 15.86
CA TRP A 110 30.54 -26.80 16.05
C TRP A 110 30.24 -25.91 14.83
N ASN A 111 31.28 -25.27 14.28
CA ASN A 111 31.13 -24.47 13.06
C ASN A 111 30.68 -25.30 11.86
N SER A 112 31.26 -26.49 11.63
CA SER A 112 30.81 -27.38 10.55
C SER A 112 29.35 -27.76 10.72
N ALA A 113 28.96 -28.17 11.94
CA ALA A 113 27.58 -28.51 12.25
C ALA A 113 26.62 -27.34 12.02
N MET A 114 26.97 -26.12 12.44
CA MET A 114 26.15 -24.93 12.21
C MET A 114 25.95 -24.64 10.72
N VAL A 115 26.99 -24.80 9.90
CA VAL A 115 26.92 -24.59 8.44
C VAL A 115 26.00 -25.63 7.78
N ASP A 116 26.18 -26.90 8.12
CA ASP A 116 25.45 -28.00 7.49
C ASP A 116 23.96 -27.99 7.88
N ILE A 117 23.67 -27.70 9.15
CA ILE A 117 22.30 -27.52 9.65
C ILE A 117 21.63 -26.32 9.00
N PHE A 118 22.34 -25.19 8.87
CA PHE A 118 21.81 -24.00 8.20
C PHE A 118 21.45 -24.31 6.74
N ARG A 119 22.35 -24.96 6.00
CA ARG A 119 22.12 -25.35 4.59
C ARG A 119 20.95 -26.30 4.41
N ALA A 120 20.70 -27.15 5.39
CA ALA A 120 19.56 -28.05 5.39
C ALA A 120 18.24 -27.40 5.80
N GLY A 121 18.25 -26.11 6.18
CA GLY A 121 17.06 -25.31 6.43
C GLY A 121 16.53 -25.36 7.86
N TYR A 122 17.39 -25.60 8.86
CA TYR A 122 17.01 -25.62 10.28
C TYR A 122 17.68 -24.49 11.09
N PRO A 123 17.32 -23.21 10.86
CA PRO A 123 17.95 -22.07 11.52
C PRO A 123 17.71 -22.04 13.05
N GLU A 124 16.64 -22.64 13.58
CA GLU A 124 16.44 -22.68 15.04
C GLU A 124 17.52 -23.51 15.75
N GLU A 125 17.95 -24.61 15.13
CA GLU A 125 18.96 -25.50 15.70
C GLU A 125 20.36 -24.86 15.68
N VAL A 126 20.66 -24.04 14.67
CA VAL A 126 21.89 -23.23 14.63
C VAL A 126 21.95 -22.25 15.81
N ILE A 127 20.83 -21.63 16.18
CA ILE A 127 20.73 -20.76 17.35
C ILE A 127 20.98 -21.54 18.65
N LEU A 128 20.48 -22.77 18.74
CA LEU A 128 20.70 -23.62 19.91
C LEU A 128 22.18 -24.02 20.03
N LEU A 129 22.84 -24.36 18.92
CA LEU A 129 24.29 -24.62 18.90
C LEU A 129 25.09 -23.39 19.31
N TYR A 130 24.72 -22.20 18.82
CA TYR A 130 25.33 -20.94 19.25
C TYR A 130 25.22 -20.72 20.76
N ARG A 131 24.04 -20.97 21.35
CA ARG A 131 23.86 -20.89 22.82
C ARG A 131 24.69 -21.95 23.53
N GLY A 132 24.78 -23.15 22.96
CA GLY A 132 25.63 -24.24 23.43
C GLY A 132 27.09 -23.85 23.54
N LEU A 133 27.66 -23.22 22.50
CA LEU A 133 29.03 -22.70 22.51
C LEU A 133 29.27 -21.71 23.66
N LYS A 134 28.33 -20.77 23.86
CA LYS A 134 28.42 -19.81 24.99
C LYS A 134 28.33 -20.48 26.35
N LEU A 135 27.45 -21.48 26.51
CA LEU A 135 27.30 -22.22 27.75
C LEU A 135 28.54 -23.04 28.11
N HIS A 136 29.18 -23.66 27.11
CA HIS A 136 30.41 -24.46 27.30
C HIS A 136 31.69 -23.62 27.28
N GLN A 137 31.60 -22.30 27.08
CA GLN A 137 32.73 -21.37 26.97
C GLN A 137 33.75 -21.76 25.89
N ILE A 138 33.29 -22.45 24.85
CA ILE A 138 34.04 -22.76 23.64
C ILE A 138 33.94 -21.47 22.79
N GLY A 139 35.02 -20.70 22.70
CA GLY A 139 35.01 -19.32 22.16
C GLY A 139 34.30 -19.15 20.81
N LEU A 140 33.88 -17.93 20.48
CA LEU A 140 33.16 -17.65 19.24
C LEU A 140 34.12 -17.08 18.19
N ASP A 141 34.01 -17.54 16.95
CA ASP A 141 34.74 -16.97 15.83
C ASP A 141 33.79 -16.36 14.78
N GLU A 142 34.41 -15.89 13.70
CA GLU A 142 33.76 -15.27 12.56
C GLU A 142 32.66 -16.15 11.93
N LYS A 143 32.91 -17.47 11.78
CA LYS A 143 31.96 -18.42 11.20
C LYS A 143 30.77 -18.65 12.12
N THR A 144 31.03 -18.80 13.43
CA THR A 144 29.97 -18.96 14.44
C THR A 144 28.99 -17.79 14.39
N ILE A 145 29.51 -16.56 14.42
CA ILE A 145 28.71 -15.34 14.40
C ILE A 145 27.96 -15.20 13.07
N THR A 146 28.64 -15.42 11.93
CA THR A 146 28.06 -15.33 10.58
C THR A 146 26.83 -16.22 10.41
N PHE A 147 26.93 -17.51 10.74
CA PHE A 147 25.80 -18.45 10.58
C PHE A 147 24.73 -18.28 11.65
N GLY A 148 25.11 -17.86 12.87
CA GLY A 148 24.15 -17.44 13.89
C GLY A 148 23.30 -16.24 13.42
N LEU A 149 23.93 -15.21 12.85
CA LEU A 149 23.25 -14.03 12.32
C LEU A 149 22.36 -14.37 11.13
N LYS A 150 22.85 -15.17 10.16
CA LYS A 150 22.02 -15.64 9.03
C LYS A 150 20.78 -16.39 9.50
N SER A 151 20.91 -17.21 10.54
CA SER A 151 19.77 -17.92 11.15
C SER A 151 18.79 -16.95 11.83
N CYS A 152 19.29 -15.90 12.48
CA CYS A 152 18.46 -14.82 13.02
C CYS A 152 17.72 -14.06 11.91
N THR A 153 18.34 -13.85 10.76
CA THR A 153 17.73 -13.20 9.58
C THR A 153 16.57 -14.03 9.03
N GLU A 154 16.77 -15.34 8.82
CA GLU A 154 15.71 -16.26 8.36
C GLU A 154 14.52 -16.31 9.33
N LEU A 155 14.81 -16.31 10.63
CA LEU A 155 13.79 -16.35 11.70
C LEU A 155 13.23 -14.97 12.08
N ARG A 156 13.72 -13.90 11.46
CA ARG A 156 13.40 -12.49 11.80
C ARG A 156 13.55 -12.17 13.30
N ASN A 157 14.51 -12.80 13.99
CA ASN A 157 14.73 -12.63 15.43
C ASN A 157 15.74 -11.51 15.72
N LEU A 158 15.26 -10.26 15.71
CA LEU A 158 16.10 -9.08 15.92
C LEU A 158 16.75 -9.02 17.32
N LEU A 159 16.05 -9.48 18.36
CA LEU A 159 16.56 -9.44 19.73
C LEU A 159 17.83 -10.28 19.89
N LEU A 160 17.77 -11.53 19.40
CA LEU A 160 18.93 -12.41 19.45
C LEU A 160 20.05 -11.92 18.53
N GLY A 161 19.70 -11.44 17.33
CA GLY A 161 20.67 -10.88 16.38
C GLY A 161 21.43 -9.67 16.95
N LYS A 162 20.76 -8.78 17.69
CA LYS A 162 21.43 -7.70 18.44
C LYS A 162 22.38 -8.23 19.53
N GLY A 163 22.01 -9.32 20.19
CA GLY A 163 22.88 -10.01 21.13
C GLY A 163 24.16 -10.51 20.45
N MET A 164 24.02 -11.18 19.30
CA MET A 164 25.15 -11.67 18.50
C MET A 164 26.02 -10.53 17.96
N HIS A 165 25.43 -9.39 17.58
CA HIS A 165 26.17 -8.20 17.19
C HIS A 165 26.96 -7.60 18.39
N ALA A 166 26.38 -7.59 19.58
CA ALA A 166 27.12 -7.17 20.77
C ALA A 166 28.30 -8.12 21.07
N ASP A 167 28.11 -9.43 20.85
CA ASP A 167 29.19 -10.41 20.99
C ASP A 167 30.28 -10.19 19.91
N SER A 168 29.91 -9.89 18.66
CA SER A 168 30.88 -9.60 17.59
C SER A 168 31.69 -8.33 17.87
N LEU A 169 31.07 -7.29 18.42
CA LEU A 169 31.76 -6.06 18.84
C LEU A 169 32.77 -6.33 19.96
N LYS A 170 32.35 -7.10 20.98
CA LYS A 170 33.23 -7.47 22.11
C LYS A 170 34.44 -8.28 21.68
N LEU A 171 34.29 -9.11 20.65
CA LEU A 171 35.34 -9.98 20.12
C LEU A 171 36.16 -9.32 18.99
N GLY A 172 35.83 -8.08 18.60
CA GLY A 172 36.48 -7.38 17.48
C GLY A 172 36.16 -7.97 16.10
N LEU A 173 35.15 -8.83 16.01
CA LEU A 173 34.75 -9.54 14.80
C LEU A 173 33.83 -8.71 13.88
N SER A 174 33.31 -7.55 14.32
CA SER A 174 32.43 -6.72 13.48
C SER A 174 33.13 -6.11 12.26
N ARG A 175 34.47 -6.05 12.29
CA ARG A 175 35.31 -5.56 11.19
C ARG A 175 35.49 -6.57 10.06
N ASP A 176 35.17 -7.84 10.30
CA ASP A 176 35.21 -8.88 9.29
C ASP A 176 34.05 -8.73 8.29
N LYS A 177 34.33 -9.01 7.02
CA LYS A 177 33.41 -8.87 5.90
C LYS A 177 32.26 -9.87 5.90
N PHE A 178 32.45 -11.09 6.41
CA PHE A 178 31.39 -12.10 6.44
C PHE A 178 30.39 -11.84 7.58
N VAL A 179 30.91 -11.46 8.76
CA VAL A 179 30.11 -10.99 9.90
C VAL A 179 29.39 -9.70 9.53
N GLY A 180 30.11 -8.71 9.01
CA GLY A 180 29.55 -7.42 8.58
C GLY A 180 28.46 -7.56 7.53
N SER A 181 28.68 -8.36 6.47
CA SER A 181 27.65 -8.63 5.46
C SER A 181 26.40 -9.31 6.06
N SER A 182 26.58 -10.20 7.03
CA SER A 182 25.46 -10.87 7.71
C SER A 182 24.70 -9.92 8.64
N LEU A 183 25.38 -8.96 9.29
CA LEU A 183 24.76 -7.88 10.07
C LEU A 183 23.96 -6.93 9.18
N VAL A 184 24.52 -6.53 8.04
CA VAL A 184 23.83 -5.75 7.00
C VAL A 184 22.56 -6.47 6.57
N GLY A 185 22.65 -7.78 6.24
CA GLY A 185 21.49 -8.59 5.89
C GLY A 185 20.44 -8.68 6.99
N LEU A 186 20.84 -8.88 8.25
CA LEU A 186 19.94 -8.93 9.41
C LEU A 186 19.16 -7.62 9.58
N TYR A 187 19.86 -6.48 9.59
CA TYR A 187 19.23 -5.19 9.84
C TYR A 187 18.39 -4.71 8.67
N SER A 188 18.85 -4.91 7.43
CA SER A 188 18.05 -4.61 6.26
C SER A 188 16.77 -5.45 6.20
N LYS A 189 16.79 -6.75 6.57
CA LYS A 189 15.56 -7.57 6.55
C LYS A 189 14.46 -7.10 7.50
N VAL A 190 14.82 -6.36 8.55
CA VAL A 190 13.89 -5.78 9.53
C VAL A 190 13.69 -4.27 9.28
N ALA A 191 14.02 -3.78 8.08
CA ALA A 191 13.86 -2.39 7.67
C ALA A 191 14.57 -1.37 8.58
N ARG A 192 15.71 -1.73 9.19
CA ARG A 192 16.54 -0.83 10.00
C ARG A 192 17.78 -0.39 9.24
N MET A 193 17.57 0.44 8.21
CA MET A 193 18.64 0.83 7.28
C MET A 193 19.77 1.64 7.93
N ASP A 194 19.50 2.44 8.96
CA ASP A 194 20.55 3.17 9.69
C ASP A 194 21.53 2.25 10.41
N ASP A 195 21.02 1.18 11.04
CA ASP A 195 21.87 0.18 11.72
C ASP A 195 22.62 -0.67 10.70
N SER A 196 21.99 -0.96 9.55
CA SER A 196 22.63 -1.63 8.41
C SER A 196 23.79 -0.80 7.86
N GLN A 197 23.60 0.50 7.69
CA GLN A 197 24.63 1.42 7.21
C GLN A 197 25.82 1.49 8.17
N LYS A 198 25.57 1.56 9.49
CA LYS A 198 26.64 1.51 10.50
C LYS A 198 27.43 0.20 10.45
N ALA A 199 26.73 -0.93 10.40
CA ALA A 199 27.38 -2.24 10.28
C ALA A 199 28.21 -2.36 8.99
N PHE A 200 27.75 -1.76 7.88
CA PHE A 200 28.51 -1.68 6.65
C PHE A 200 29.76 -0.80 6.78
N GLU A 201 29.65 0.36 7.42
CA GLU A 201 30.76 1.29 7.65
C GLU A 201 31.88 0.66 8.49
N GLU A 202 31.55 -0.17 9.48
CA GLU A 202 32.50 -0.88 10.35
C GLU A 202 33.40 -1.91 9.61
N ILE A 203 33.00 -2.39 8.43
CA ILE A 203 33.77 -3.36 7.64
C ILE A 203 35.07 -2.70 7.13
N LEU A 204 36.22 -3.26 7.48
CA LEU A 204 37.53 -2.73 7.07
C LEU A 204 37.82 -2.98 5.58
N ASP A 205 37.71 -4.23 5.15
CA ASP A 205 37.99 -4.66 3.76
C ASP A 205 36.68 -5.08 3.09
N LYS A 206 35.96 -4.09 2.56
CA LYS A 206 34.67 -4.29 1.91
C LYS A 206 34.89 -4.98 0.56
N ASP A 207 34.34 -6.17 0.41
CA ASP A 207 34.35 -6.91 -0.85
C ASP A 207 33.02 -6.78 -1.61
N VAL A 208 32.94 -7.42 -2.78
CA VAL A 208 31.73 -7.42 -3.62
C VAL A 208 30.50 -7.86 -2.83
N VAL A 209 30.62 -8.85 -1.94
CA VAL A 209 29.49 -9.37 -1.14
C VAL A 209 28.99 -8.34 -0.14
N SER A 210 29.90 -7.62 0.50
CA SER A 210 29.59 -6.55 1.44
C SER A 210 28.81 -5.42 0.76
N TYR A 211 29.28 -4.96 -0.39
CA TYR A 211 28.60 -3.95 -1.21
C TYR A 211 27.25 -4.44 -1.75
N THR A 212 27.19 -5.66 -2.31
CA THR A 212 25.94 -6.26 -2.80
C THR A 212 24.91 -6.35 -1.67
N SER A 213 25.30 -6.79 -0.48
CA SER A 213 24.38 -6.93 0.67
C SER A 213 23.74 -5.59 1.04
N MET A 214 24.51 -4.49 1.04
CA MET A 214 23.98 -3.16 1.33
C MET A 214 23.04 -2.66 0.24
N ILE A 215 23.41 -2.84 -1.04
CA ILE A 215 22.58 -2.46 -2.20
C ILE A 215 21.29 -3.27 -2.24
N THR A 216 21.34 -4.58 -1.98
CA THR A 216 20.16 -5.43 -1.88
C THR A 216 19.27 -4.98 -0.71
N GLY A 217 19.86 -4.59 0.42
CA GLY A 217 19.13 -4.00 1.54
C GLY A 217 18.31 -2.76 1.16
N TYR A 218 18.88 -1.83 0.38
CA TYR A 218 18.14 -0.69 -0.18
C TYR A 218 17.13 -1.08 -1.26
N SER A 219 17.34 -2.21 -1.97
CA SER A 219 16.39 -2.73 -2.96
C SER A 219 15.19 -3.46 -2.36
N GLU A 220 15.32 -3.97 -1.13
CA GLU A 220 14.22 -4.61 -0.40
C GLU A 220 13.42 -3.59 0.43
N ASN A 221 14.08 -2.55 0.96
CA ASN A 221 13.45 -1.52 1.78
C ASN A 221 13.23 -0.24 0.97
N MET A 222 11.95 0.06 0.70
CA MET A 222 11.52 1.19 -0.10
C MET A 222 11.27 2.40 0.78
N ASP A 223 12.23 3.32 0.83
CA ASP A 223 12.10 4.60 1.52
C ASP A 223 12.79 5.72 0.72
N SER A 224 12.75 6.94 1.23
CA SER A 224 13.44 8.09 0.59
C SER A 224 14.96 7.92 0.50
N THR A 225 15.54 6.95 1.20
CA THR A 225 16.98 6.69 1.23
C THR A 225 17.43 5.63 0.21
N SER A 226 16.51 4.94 -0.48
CA SER A 226 16.84 3.92 -1.49
C SER A 226 17.77 4.46 -2.60
N TRP A 227 17.78 5.78 -2.86
CA TRP A 227 18.72 6.42 -3.80
C TRP A 227 20.20 6.19 -3.42
N LYS A 228 20.51 6.03 -2.13
CA LYS A 228 21.87 5.74 -1.63
C LYS A 228 22.47 4.48 -2.25
N ALA A 229 21.65 3.54 -2.76
CA ALA A 229 22.15 2.38 -3.50
C ALA A 229 23.06 2.79 -4.68
N PHE A 230 22.76 3.89 -5.37
CA PHE A 230 23.58 4.41 -6.48
C PHE A 230 24.87 5.08 -6.00
N GLU A 231 24.89 5.63 -4.79
CA GLU A 231 26.11 6.15 -4.15
C GLU A 231 27.02 4.98 -3.75
N ILE A 232 26.45 3.95 -3.10
CA ILE A 232 27.18 2.75 -2.66
C ILE A 232 27.81 2.00 -3.84
N VAL A 233 27.12 1.87 -4.99
CA VAL A 233 27.74 1.26 -6.18
C VAL A 233 28.83 2.16 -6.80
N SER A 234 28.69 3.49 -6.69
CA SER A 234 29.74 4.39 -7.14
C SER A 234 31.01 4.24 -6.30
N ASP A 235 30.87 4.06 -4.99
CA ASP A 235 31.99 3.77 -4.08
C ASP A 235 32.61 2.40 -4.33
N MET A 236 31.79 1.39 -4.63
CA MET A 236 32.25 0.06 -5.06
C MET A 236 33.15 0.16 -6.31
N LEU A 237 32.70 0.92 -7.32
CA LEU A 237 33.45 1.12 -8.57
C LEU A 237 34.74 1.94 -8.35
N ARG A 238 34.72 2.95 -7.48
CA ARG A 238 35.93 3.71 -7.08
C ARG A 238 36.95 2.84 -6.37
N SER A 239 36.50 1.80 -5.67
CA SER A 239 37.35 0.81 -5.01
C SER A 239 37.86 -0.29 -5.97
N ASN A 240 37.68 -0.11 -7.29
CA ASN A 240 38.06 -1.07 -8.34
C ASN A 240 37.43 -2.47 -8.20
N LEU A 241 36.26 -2.56 -7.56
CA LEU A 241 35.50 -3.81 -7.47
C LEU A 241 34.53 -3.95 -8.63
N GLU A 242 34.44 -5.15 -9.20
CA GLU A 242 33.51 -5.44 -10.30
C GLU A 242 32.10 -5.72 -9.78
N VAL A 243 31.11 -5.12 -10.44
CA VAL A 243 29.69 -5.30 -10.13
C VAL A 243 29.25 -6.67 -10.62
N ASN A 244 28.60 -7.47 -9.77
CA ASN A 244 28.08 -8.79 -10.15
C ASN A 244 26.60 -8.71 -10.61
N ARG A 245 26.08 -9.84 -11.09
CA ARG A 245 24.68 -9.99 -11.53
C ARG A 245 23.66 -9.57 -10.45
N VAL A 246 23.87 -9.97 -9.20
CA VAL A 246 22.92 -9.70 -8.09
C VAL A 246 22.86 -8.20 -7.77
N THR A 247 24.01 -7.52 -7.84
CA THR A 247 24.08 -6.06 -7.68
C THR A 247 23.35 -5.35 -8.81
N LEU A 248 23.51 -5.78 -10.07
CA LEU A 248 22.79 -5.18 -11.21
C LEU A 248 21.27 -5.34 -11.06
N VAL A 249 20.79 -6.54 -10.71
CA VAL A 249 19.37 -6.80 -10.46
C VAL A 249 18.83 -5.91 -9.34
N SER A 250 19.56 -5.81 -8.23
CA SER A 250 19.18 -4.96 -7.08
C SER A 250 19.10 -3.48 -7.47
N LEU A 251 20.05 -2.98 -8.27
CA LEU A 251 20.05 -1.59 -8.77
C LEU A 251 18.93 -1.31 -9.77
N LEU A 252 18.61 -2.28 -10.65
CA LEU A 252 17.48 -2.16 -11.58
C LEU A 252 16.15 -2.12 -10.84
N GLN A 253 16.01 -2.92 -9.77
CA GLN A 253 14.85 -2.88 -8.89
C GLN A 253 14.71 -1.52 -8.20
N VAL A 254 15.80 -0.96 -7.65
CA VAL A 254 15.80 0.39 -7.08
C VAL A 254 15.43 1.44 -8.15
N ALA A 255 16.05 1.38 -9.33
CA ALA A 255 15.77 2.31 -10.43
C ALA A 255 14.29 2.29 -10.86
N GLY A 256 13.74 1.09 -11.04
CA GLY A 256 12.34 0.90 -11.43
C GLY A 256 11.39 1.46 -10.37
N ASN A 257 11.69 1.26 -9.09
CA ASN A 257 10.83 1.71 -8.00
C ASN A 257 10.87 3.23 -7.79
N LEU A 258 12.03 3.85 -8.00
CA LEU A 258 12.19 5.31 -7.91
C LEU A 258 11.76 6.03 -9.21
N GLY A 259 11.45 5.31 -10.28
CA GLY A 259 11.21 5.90 -11.61
C GLY A 259 12.48 6.52 -12.22
N ALA A 260 13.65 6.10 -11.75
CA ALA A 260 14.96 6.66 -12.08
C ALA A 260 15.49 6.10 -13.42
N ILE A 261 14.88 6.55 -14.53
CA ILE A 261 15.15 6.01 -15.87
C ILE A 261 16.59 6.23 -16.35
N ARG A 262 17.27 7.30 -15.90
CA ARG A 262 18.65 7.62 -16.32
C ARG A 262 19.62 6.62 -15.70
N GLU A 263 19.45 6.36 -14.41
CA GLU A 263 20.22 5.42 -13.61
C GLU A 263 19.98 4.01 -14.12
N GLY A 264 18.72 3.63 -14.36
CA GLY A 264 18.36 2.34 -14.96
C GLY A 264 19.00 2.11 -16.33
N LYS A 265 19.04 3.14 -17.20
CA LYS A 265 19.77 3.08 -18.48
C LYS A 265 21.27 2.92 -18.28
N SER A 266 21.87 3.63 -17.32
CA SER A 266 23.29 3.50 -17.00
C SER A 266 23.66 2.07 -16.57
N VAL A 267 22.85 1.46 -15.70
CA VAL A 267 23.01 0.07 -15.26
C VAL A 267 22.89 -0.91 -16.43
N HIS A 268 21.90 -0.72 -17.31
CA HIS A 268 21.75 -1.52 -18.53
C HIS A 268 22.93 -1.36 -19.50
N CYS A 269 23.41 -0.13 -19.72
CA CYS A 269 24.61 0.09 -20.55
C CYS A 269 25.86 -0.55 -19.92
N TYR A 270 26.00 -0.51 -18.60
CA TYR A 270 27.10 -1.17 -17.90
C TYR A 270 27.06 -2.69 -18.10
N SER A 271 25.88 -3.32 -17.97
CA SER A 271 25.74 -4.77 -18.15
C SER A 271 26.14 -5.20 -19.57
N ILE A 272 25.74 -4.44 -20.59
CA ILE A 272 26.13 -4.68 -21.99
C ILE A 272 27.64 -4.50 -22.17
N ARG A 273 28.20 -3.37 -21.72
CA ARG A 273 29.64 -3.05 -21.87
C ARG A 273 30.56 -4.07 -21.23
N ARG A 274 30.12 -4.68 -20.12
CA ARG A 274 30.89 -5.69 -19.37
C ARG A 274 30.50 -7.13 -19.72
N ALA A 275 29.55 -7.32 -20.65
CA ALA A 275 29.01 -8.64 -21.00
C ALA A 275 28.47 -9.43 -19.79
N ILE A 276 27.97 -8.75 -18.75
CA ILE A 276 27.43 -9.37 -17.54
C ILE A 276 25.96 -9.69 -17.76
N GLY A 277 25.59 -10.97 -17.63
CA GLY A 277 24.21 -11.43 -17.73
C GLY A 277 23.64 -11.39 -19.15
N LEU A 278 24.49 -11.57 -20.17
CA LEU A 278 24.03 -11.89 -21.53
C LEU A 278 23.20 -13.17 -21.48
N SER A 279 21.97 -13.11 -22.01
CA SER A 279 21.04 -14.25 -22.02
C SER A 279 20.68 -14.77 -20.62
N ASP A 280 20.70 -13.89 -19.61
CA ASP A 280 20.32 -14.22 -18.25
C ASP A 280 18.86 -13.84 -17.97
N GLU A 281 18.02 -14.85 -17.76
CA GLU A 281 16.57 -14.67 -17.60
C GLU A 281 16.20 -13.67 -16.47
N VAL A 282 16.91 -13.71 -15.34
CA VAL A 282 16.59 -12.86 -14.18
C VAL A 282 16.98 -11.41 -14.43
N LEU A 283 18.15 -11.18 -15.04
CA LEU A 283 18.60 -9.83 -15.39
C LEU A 283 17.71 -9.23 -16.49
N GLU A 284 17.38 -10.00 -17.52
CA GLU A 284 16.47 -9.60 -18.60
C GLU A 284 15.07 -9.26 -18.06
N THR A 285 14.51 -10.11 -17.20
CA THR A 285 13.21 -9.84 -16.56
C THR A 285 13.27 -8.58 -15.69
N SER A 286 14.37 -8.37 -14.96
CA SER A 286 14.58 -7.16 -14.14
C SER A 286 14.72 -5.88 -14.98
N LEU A 287 15.34 -5.97 -16.16
CA LEU A 287 15.42 -4.86 -17.12
C LEU A 287 14.04 -4.50 -17.68
N VAL A 288 13.28 -5.51 -18.10
CA VAL A 288 11.91 -5.33 -18.57
C VAL A 288 11.04 -4.70 -17.47
N HIS A 289 11.15 -5.19 -16.23
CA HIS A 289 10.44 -4.66 -15.08
C HIS A 289 10.85 -3.21 -14.75
N MET A 290 12.13 -2.89 -14.83
CA MET A 290 12.64 -1.52 -14.61
C MET A 290 12.09 -0.54 -15.67
N TYR A 291 12.19 -0.89 -16.95
CA TYR A 291 11.72 -0.01 -18.03
C TYR A 291 10.21 0.17 -18.02
N THR A 292 9.45 -0.87 -17.69
CA THR A 292 8.00 -0.77 -17.56
C THR A 292 7.59 0.14 -16.41
N ARG A 293 8.19 0.01 -15.22
CA ARG A 293 7.92 0.91 -14.08
C ARG A 293 8.30 2.36 -14.35
N CYS A 294 9.39 2.58 -15.10
CA CYS A 294 9.79 3.90 -15.57
C CYS A 294 8.94 4.45 -16.73
N ARG A 295 7.84 3.79 -17.12
CA ARG A 295 6.95 4.15 -18.24
C ARG A 295 7.65 4.19 -19.61
N ALA A 296 8.81 3.56 -19.74
CA ALA A 296 9.61 3.50 -20.98
C ALA A 296 9.31 2.22 -21.76
N TYR A 297 8.04 2.04 -22.13
CA TYR A 297 7.52 0.79 -22.69
C TYR A 297 8.19 0.35 -24.00
N GLN A 298 8.55 1.29 -24.89
CA GLN A 298 9.26 0.96 -26.13
C GLN A 298 10.61 0.28 -25.87
N LEU A 299 11.34 0.73 -24.84
CA LEU A 299 12.60 0.11 -24.44
C LEU A 299 12.37 -1.25 -23.79
N ALA A 300 11.33 -1.40 -22.96
CA ALA A 300 10.96 -2.69 -22.40
C ALA A 300 10.64 -3.71 -23.50
N SER A 301 9.86 -3.33 -24.51
CA SER A 301 9.53 -4.19 -25.66
C SER A 301 10.77 -4.54 -26.50
N ALA A 302 11.70 -3.59 -26.69
CA ALA A 302 12.96 -3.85 -27.37
C ALA A 302 13.85 -4.84 -26.61
N VAL A 303 13.95 -4.71 -25.29
CA VAL A 303 14.67 -5.67 -24.43
C VAL A 303 14.01 -7.04 -24.54
N LEU A 304 12.68 -7.13 -24.47
CA LEU A 304 11.96 -8.41 -24.57
C LEU A 304 12.22 -9.10 -25.93
N LYS A 305 12.14 -8.36 -27.05
CA LYS A 305 12.40 -8.92 -28.38
C LYS A 305 13.80 -9.52 -28.51
N ASN A 306 14.77 -8.94 -27.81
CA ASN A 306 16.17 -9.38 -27.81
C ASN A 306 16.50 -10.36 -26.65
N SER A 307 15.52 -10.75 -25.84
CA SER A 307 15.68 -11.62 -24.66
C SER A 307 15.37 -13.09 -24.97
N MET A 308 15.59 -13.96 -23.98
CA MET A 308 15.13 -15.37 -24.00
C MET A 308 13.60 -15.54 -24.05
N GLN A 309 12.83 -14.45 -23.84
CA GLN A 309 11.36 -14.43 -23.92
C GLN A 309 10.67 -15.46 -23.04
N SER A 310 11.16 -15.61 -21.80
CA SER A 310 10.54 -16.48 -20.81
C SER A 310 9.15 -15.99 -20.39
N VAL A 311 8.35 -16.89 -19.80
CA VAL A 311 7.04 -16.54 -19.24
C VAL A 311 7.17 -15.40 -18.22
N ALA A 312 8.27 -15.36 -17.45
CA ALA A 312 8.53 -14.31 -16.47
C ALA A 312 8.74 -12.93 -17.11
N SER A 313 9.47 -12.85 -18.24
CA SER A 313 9.71 -11.57 -18.92
C SER A 313 8.45 -11.06 -19.65
N TRP A 314 7.62 -11.95 -20.19
CA TRP A 314 6.28 -11.61 -20.69
C TRP A 314 5.35 -11.13 -19.58
N ASN A 315 5.33 -11.82 -18.43
CA ASN A 315 4.54 -11.42 -17.27
C ASN A 315 4.96 -10.03 -16.76
N ALA A 316 6.26 -9.72 -16.72
CA ALA A 316 6.75 -8.40 -16.34
C ALA A 316 6.23 -7.28 -17.26
N ILE A 317 6.18 -7.51 -18.58
CA ILE A 317 5.57 -6.55 -19.53
C ILE A 317 4.07 -6.41 -19.32
N LEU A 318 3.34 -7.52 -19.13
CA LEU A 318 1.89 -7.48 -18.96
C LEU A 318 1.48 -6.76 -17.67
N VAL A 319 2.20 -7.00 -16.57
CA VAL A 319 2.02 -6.27 -15.31
C VAL A 319 2.32 -4.78 -15.50
N GLY A 320 3.43 -4.45 -16.18
CA GLY A 320 3.78 -3.08 -16.51
C GLY A 320 2.72 -2.34 -17.35
N LEU A 321 2.14 -3.03 -18.33
CA LEU A 321 1.07 -2.52 -19.18
C LEU A 321 -0.22 -2.27 -18.40
N ALA A 322 -0.58 -3.17 -17.48
CA ALA A 322 -1.71 -2.99 -16.58
C ALA A 322 -1.54 -1.73 -15.71
N GLN A 323 -0.35 -1.52 -15.13
CA GLN A 323 -0.05 -0.40 -14.24
C GLN A 323 0.05 0.96 -14.94
N THR A 324 0.36 0.98 -16.24
CA THR A 324 0.54 2.22 -17.02
C THR A 324 -0.71 2.65 -17.79
N GLY A 325 -1.83 1.94 -17.62
CA GLY A 325 -3.10 2.25 -18.29
C GLY A 325 -3.11 1.96 -19.80
N GLN A 326 -2.08 1.27 -20.32
CA GLN A 326 -1.98 0.87 -21.74
C GLN A 326 -2.59 -0.52 -21.98
N SER A 327 -3.73 -0.78 -21.34
CA SER A 327 -4.33 -2.11 -21.24
C SER A 327 -4.76 -2.73 -22.58
N GLY A 328 -5.02 -1.93 -23.62
CA GLY A 328 -5.30 -2.44 -24.97
C GLY A 328 -4.13 -3.23 -25.57
N ASN A 329 -2.90 -2.89 -25.19
CA ASN A 329 -1.70 -3.59 -25.64
C ASN A 329 -1.53 -4.95 -24.93
N ALA A 330 -2.07 -5.14 -23.74
CA ALA A 330 -1.90 -6.38 -22.97
C ALA A 330 -2.47 -7.62 -23.70
N ILE A 331 -3.63 -7.48 -24.35
CA ILE A 331 -4.24 -8.56 -25.15
C ILE A 331 -3.40 -8.84 -26.40
N HIS A 332 -2.89 -7.78 -27.04
CA HIS A 332 -2.02 -7.91 -28.19
C HIS A 332 -0.75 -8.70 -27.83
N HIS A 333 -0.11 -8.39 -26.69
CA HIS A 333 1.06 -9.17 -26.21
C HIS A 333 0.72 -10.60 -25.84
N LEU A 334 -0.45 -10.86 -25.25
CA LEU A 334 -0.90 -12.24 -25.04
C LEU A 334 -1.04 -12.97 -26.38
N SER A 335 -1.59 -12.31 -27.41
CA SER A 335 -1.70 -12.87 -28.76
C SER A 335 -0.34 -13.13 -29.38
N VAL A 336 0.60 -12.19 -29.29
CA VAL A 336 1.98 -12.32 -29.81
C VAL A 336 2.73 -13.45 -29.09
N MET A 337 2.64 -13.51 -27.76
CA MET A 337 3.21 -14.57 -26.93
C MET A 337 2.73 -15.97 -27.37
N ILE A 338 1.41 -16.13 -27.58
CA ILE A 338 0.79 -17.42 -27.94
C ILE A 338 1.03 -17.79 -29.41
N HIS A 339 0.82 -16.85 -30.33
CA HIS A 339 0.73 -17.15 -31.77
C HIS A 339 2.05 -16.98 -32.51
N GLU A 340 2.85 -15.97 -32.18
CA GLU A 340 4.14 -15.72 -32.84
C GLU A 340 5.27 -16.47 -32.16
N HIS A 341 5.34 -16.38 -30.83
CA HIS A 341 6.44 -16.95 -30.04
C HIS A 341 6.15 -18.34 -29.45
N LYS A 342 4.90 -18.81 -29.52
CA LYS A 342 4.48 -20.15 -29.04
C LYS A 342 4.84 -20.42 -27.58
N VAL A 343 4.88 -19.37 -26.75
CA VAL A 343 5.13 -19.50 -25.31
C VAL A 343 3.81 -19.80 -24.62
N ILE A 344 3.79 -20.84 -23.77
CA ILE A 344 2.58 -21.28 -23.07
C ILE A 344 2.34 -20.34 -21.87
N PRO A 345 1.20 -19.63 -21.81
CA PRO A 345 0.86 -18.78 -20.68
C PRO A 345 0.58 -19.58 -19.40
N ASP A 346 0.95 -19.02 -18.25
CA ASP A 346 0.57 -19.56 -16.94
C ASP A 346 -0.63 -18.80 -16.34
N SER A 347 -1.11 -19.20 -15.16
CA SER A 347 -2.23 -18.51 -14.50
C SER A 347 -1.91 -17.05 -14.16
N VAL A 348 -0.63 -16.73 -13.92
CA VAL A 348 -0.17 -15.36 -13.66
C VAL A 348 -0.23 -14.50 -14.93
N THR A 349 0.09 -15.07 -16.10
CA THR A 349 -0.04 -14.39 -17.41
C THR A 349 -1.48 -13.95 -17.65
N TYR A 350 -2.44 -14.89 -17.52
CA TYR A 350 -3.85 -14.57 -17.73
C TYR A 350 -4.40 -13.61 -16.67
N ALA A 351 -4.01 -13.77 -15.40
CA ALA A 351 -4.39 -12.85 -14.33
C ALA A 351 -3.89 -11.42 -14.60
N SER A 352 -2.67 -11.26 -15.13
CA SER A 352 -2.10 -9.96 -15.50
C SER A 352 -2.90 -9.29 -16.63
N VAL A 353 -3.33 -10.06 -17.63
CA VAL A 353 -4.19 -9.57 -18.73
C VAL A 353 -5.58 -9.20 -18.22
N ILE A 354 -6.18 -10.01 -17.33
CA ILE A 354 -7.47 -9.72 -16.71
C ILE A 354 -7.38 -8.43 -15.87
N SER A 355 -6.30 -8.24 -15.11
CA SER A 355 -6.04 -7.03 -14.34
C SER A 355 -5.95 -5.79 -15.24
N ALA A 356 -5.26 -5.90 -16.39
CA ALA A 356 -5.25 -4.82 -17.39
C ALA A 356 -6.66 -4.48 -17.90
N CYS A 357 -7.53 -5.48 -18.11
CA CYS A 357 -8.93 -5.26 -18.48
C CYS A 357 -9.73 -4.53 -17.38
N ALA A 358 -9.35 -4.73 -16.12
CA ALA A 358 -10.00 -4.15 -14.94
C ALA A 358 -9.84 -2.63 -14.93
N GLU A 359 -8.64 -2.15 -15.28
CA GLU A 359 -8.31 -0.72 -15.34
C GLU A 359 -9.11 0.01 -16.44
N LEU A 360 -9.45 -0.66 -17.55
CA LEU A 360 -10.29 -0.08 -18.60
C LEU A 360 -11.78 -0.06 -18.25
N ARG A 361 -12.19 -0.69 -17.13
CA ARG A 361 -13.60 -0.97 -16.79
C ARG A 361 -14.39 -1.59 -17.96
N ASN A 362 -13.70 -2.31 -18.85
CA ASN A 362 -14.29 -2.83 -20.08
C ASN A 362 -14.79 -4.26 -19.87
N SER A 363 -16.08 -4.37 -19.57
CA SER A 363 -16.72 -5.67 -19.29
C SER A 363 -16.71 -6.66 -20.47
N ALA A 364 -16.65 -6.17 -21.71
CA ALA A 364 -16.62 -7.02 -22.91
C ALA A 364 -15.26 -7.70 -23.07
N CYS A 365 -14.19 -6.95 -22.80
CA CYS A 365 -12.83 -7.46 -22.84
C CYS A 365 -12.59 -8.57 -21.81
N ALA A 366 -12.96 -8.30 -20.55
CA ALA A 366 -12.90 -9.28 -19.46
C ALA A 366 -13.71 -10.56 -19.78
N ALA A 367 -14.91 -10.40 -20.35
CA ALA A 367 -15.74 -11.53 -20.77
C ALA A 367 -15.12 -12.34 -21.92
N SER A 368 -14.43 -11.69 -22.86
CA SER A 368 -13.71 -12.36 -23.95
C SER A 368 -12.58 -13.25 -23.43
N VAL A 369 -11.74 -12.72 -22.53
CA VAL A 369 -10.66 -13.51 -21.90
C VAL A 369 -11.24 -14.65 -21.07
N HIS A 370 -12.28 -14.40 -20.27
CA HIS A 370 -12.96 -15.45 -19.50
C HIS A 370 -13.55 -16.54 -20.41
N ALA A 371 -14.21 -16.17 -21.52
CA ALA A 371 -14.72 -17.12 -22.50
C ALA A 371 -13.60 -17.91 -23.19
N TYR A 372 -12.46 -17.29 -23.45
CA TYR A 372 -11.27 -17.98 -23.97
C TYR A 372 -10.76 -19.05 -23.00
N LEU A 373 -10.65 -18.73 -21.70
CA LEU A 373 -10.23 -19.69 -20.67
C LEU A 373 -11.16 -20.92 -20.65
N ILE A 374 -12.47 -20.69 -20.71
CA ILE A 374 -13.49 -21.76 -20.77
C ILE A 374 -13.32 -22.59 -22.06
N ARG A 375 -13.23 -21.93 -23.23
CA ARG A 375 -13.12 -22.62 -24.53
C ARG A 375 -11.85 -23.45 -24.65
N ARG A 376 -10.74 -23.02 -24.04
CA ARG A 376 -9.47 -23.74 -24.01
C ARG A 376 -9.38 -24.76 -22.86
N SER A 377 -10.44 -24.89 -22.06
CA SER A 377 -10.49 -25.79 -20.90
C SER A 377 -9.33 -25.56 -19.92
N ILE A 378 -8.94 -24.29 -19.74
CA ILE A 378 -7.91 -23.90 -18.78
C ILE A 378 -8.57 -23.91 -17.39
N PRO A 379 -8.03 -24.67 -16.41
CA PRO A 379 -8.62 -24.74 -15.08
C PRO A 379 -8.54 -23.37 -14.39
N LEU A 380 -9.68 -22.90 -13.89
CA LEU A 380 -9.75 -21.67 -13.09
C LEU A 380 -9.27 -21.98 -11.66
N ASP A 381 -7.98 -21.80 -11.43
CA ASP A 381 -7.40 -21.84 -10.09
C ASP A 381 -7.80 -20.59 -9.28
N VAL A 382 -7.44 -20.57 -7.99
CA VAL A 382 -7.77 -19.46 -7.08
C VAL A 382 -7.23 -18.12 -7.61
N VAL A 383 -6.07 -18.13 -8.29
CA VAL A 383 -5.44 -16.91 -8.84
C VAL A 383 -6.28 -16.34 -9.99
N LEU A 384 -6.73 -17.18 -10.93
CA LEU A 384 -7.57 -16.74 -12.04
C LEU A 384 -8.95 -16.28 -11.57
N VAL A 385 -9.55 -17.01 -10.64
CA VAL A 385 -10.87 -16.66 -10.11
C VAL A 385 -10.81 -15.33 -9.37
N THR A 386 -9.79 -15.09 -8.55
CA THR A 386 -9.63 -13.80 -7.84
C THR A 386 -9.43 -12.64 -8.81
N ALA A 387 -8.62 -12.80 -9.87
CA ALA A 387 -8.49 -11.78 -10.91
C ALA A 387 -9.82 -11.50 -11.65
N LEU A 388 -10.60 -12.55 -11.97
CA LEU A 388 -11.92 -12.39 -12.59
C LEU A 388 -12.94 -11.75 -11.63
N ILE A 389 -12.91 -12.06 -10.34
CA ILE A 389 -13.75 -11.42 -9.33
C ILE A 389 -13.48 -9.91 -9.32
N GLU A 390 -12.21 -9.50 -9.27
CA GLU A 390 -11.80 -8.10 -9.25
C GLU A 390 -12.30 -7.35 -10.51
N VAL A 391 -12.06 -7.92 -11.70
CA VAL A 391 -12.46 -7.29 -12.97
C VAL A 391 -13.98 -7.11 -13.05
N TYR A 392 -14.76 -8.10 -12.60
CA TYR A 392 -16.21 -8.04 -12.64
C TYR A 392 -16.79 -7.08 -11.61
N PHE A 393 -16.16 -6.94 -10.43
CA PHE A 393 -16.53 -5.89 -9.47
C PHE A 393 -16.28 -4.49 -10.05
N LYS A 394 -15.09 -4.22 -10.60
CA LYS A 394 -14.79 -2.92 -11.26
C LYS A 394 -15.74 -2.63 -12.43
N CYS A 395 -16.22 -3.66 -13.12
CA CYS A 395 -17.23 -3.55 -14.18
C CYS A 395 -18.68 -3.52 -13.66
N THR A 396 -18.94 -3.39 -12.36
CA THR A 396 -20.28 -3.38 -11.72
C THR A 396 -21.12 -4.65 -11.93
N ARG A 397 -20.47 -5.79 -12.21
CA ARG A 397 -21.10 -7.11 -12.43
C ARG A 397 -21.01 -8.01 -11.19
N ILE A 398 -21.45 -7.50 -10.03
CA ILE A 398 -21.31 -8.13 -8.71
C ILE A 398 -21.81 -9.59 -8.65
N MET A 399 -22.95 -9.89 -9.28
CA MET A 399 -23.51 -11.25 -9.30
C MET A 399 -22.61 -12.28 -10.00
N ARG A 400 -21.83 -11.86 -11.01
CA ARG A 400 -20.86 -12.75 -11.65
C ARG A 400 -19.67 -13.02 -10.75
N SER A 401 -19.19 -12.00 -10.04
CA SER A 401 -18.14 -12.15 -9.04
C SER A 401 -18.55 -13.15 -7.94
N ARG A 402 -19.76 -13.02 -7.38
CA ARG A 402 -20.26 -13.96 -6.36
C ARG A 402 -20.33 -15.41 -6.86
N ARG A 403 -20.87 -15.63 -8.07
CA ARG A 403 -20.94 -16.98 -8.66
C ARG A 403 -19.56 -17.61 -8.84
N LEU A 404 -18.57 -16.85 -9.29
CA LEU A 404 -17.21 -17.33 -9.45
C LEU A 404 -16.57 -17.72 -8.11
N PHE A 405 -16.82 -16.92 -7.06
CA PHE A 405 -16.38 -17.23 -5.71
C PHE A 405 -17.02 -18.51 -5.16
N ASP A 406 -18.33 -18.67 -5.35
CA ASP A 406 -19.05 -19.86 -4.87
C ASP A 406 -18.57 -21.15 -5.56
N GLN A 407 -18.08 -21.05 -6.81
CA GLN A 407 -17.51 -22.16 -7.56
C GLN A 407 -16.11 -22.59 -7.08
N LEU A 408 -15.45 -21.83 -6.22
CA LEU A 408 -14.15 -22.23 -5.64
C LEU A 408 -14.33 -23.42 -4.69
N MET A 409 -13.70 -24.54 -5.04
CA MET A 409 -13.60 -25.75 -4.22
C MET A 409 -12.82 -25.51 -2.93
N VAL A 410 -11.75 -24.72 -3.01
CA VAL A 410 -10.93 -24.30 -1.86
C VAL A 410 -10.84 -22.79 -1.89
N LYS A 411 -11.35 -22.15 -0.83
CA LYS A 411 -11.26 -20.72 -0.62
C LYS A 411 -10.12 -20.45 0.35
N ASP A 412 -9.37 -19.38 0.12
CA ASP A 412 -8.28 -18.96 0.98
C ASP A 412 -8.49 -17.51 1.44
N VAL A 413 -7.57 -17.01 2.26
CA VAL A 413 -7.64 -15.63 2.76
C VAL A 413 -7.66 -14.62 1.61
N VAL A 414 -6.99 -14.90 0.50
CA VAL A 414 -6.92 -13.99 -0.66
C VAL A 414 -8.27 -13.93 -1.35
N SER A 415 -8.92 -15.07 -1.63
CA SER A 415 -10.21 -15.09 -2.30
C SER A 415 -11.31 -14.41 -1.48
N TYR A 416 -11.34 -14.63 -0.16
CA TYR A 416 -12.23 -13.91 0.75
C TYR A 416 -11.94 -12.41 0.75
N ASN A 417 -10.68 -12.00 0.85
CA ASN A 417 -10.31 -10.58 0.84
C ASN A 417 -10.70 -9.87 -0.47
N THR A 418 -10.50 -10.51 -1.62
CA THR A 418 -10.91 -9.94 -2.92
C THR A 418 -12.42 -9.73 -2.99
N MET A 419 -13.22 -10.68 -2.50
CA MET A 419 -14.68 -10.53 -2.46
C MET A 419 -15.14 -9.48 -1.46
N ILE A 420 -14.60 -9.49 -0.23
CA ILE A 420 -14.90 -8.48 0.80
C ILE A 420 -14.59 -7.09 0.23
N TYR A 421 -13.38 -6.88 -0.29
CA TYR A 421 -12.97 -5.62 -0.90
C TYR A 421 -13.92 -5.20 -2.04
N GLY A 422 -14.29 -6.12 -2.94
CA GLY A 422 -15.21 -5.85 -4.03
C GLY A 422 -16.60 -5.40 -3.57
N TYR A 423 -17.15 -6.02 -2.53
CA TYR A 423 -18.42 -5.60 -1.92
C TYR A 423 -18.32 -4.21 -1.29
N LEU A 424 -17.25 -3.94 -0.55
CA LEU A 424 -17.01 -2.65 0.08
C LEU A 424 -16.88 -1.52 -0.95
N GLN A 425 -16.12 -1.74 -2.03
CA GLN A 425 -16.00 -0.77 -3.13
C GLN A 425 -17.33 -0.53 -3.86
N SER A 426 -18.26 -1.49 -3.81
CA SER A 426 -19.59 -1.37 -4.40
C SER A 426 -20.63 -0.77 -3.44
N GLY A 427 -20.23 -0.40 -2.20
CA GLY A 427 -21.14 0.14 -1.17
C GLY A 427 -22.07 -0.91 -0.54
N ILE A 428 -21.77 -2.21 -0.65
CA ILE A 428 -22.62 -3.31 -0.17
C ILE A 428 -22.03 -3.92 1.11
N ASP A 429 -21.89 -3.10 2.15
CA ASP A 429 -21.21 -3.47 3.40
C ASP A 429 -21.80 -4.69 4.11
N ASN A 430 -23.12 -4.85 4.04
CA ASN A 430 -23.81 -5.95 4.72
C ASN A 430 -23.31 -7.30 4.22
N GLU A 431 -23.10 -7.43 2.91
CA GLU A 431 -22.57 -8.64 2.28
C GLU A 431 -21.09 -8.84 2.62
N ALA A 432 -20.29 -7.77 2.66
CA ALA A 432 -18.90 -7.84 3.08
C ALA A 432 -18.75 -8.39 4.52
N ILE A 433 -19.61 -7.93 5.44
CA ILE A 433 -19.62 -8.38 6.83
C ILE A 433 -20.18 -9.80 6.97
N ALA A 434 -21.20 -10.16 6.18
CA ALA A 434 -21.70 -11.54 6.12
C ALA A 434 -20.58 -12.48 5.66
N LEU A 435 -19.81 -12.08 4.64
CA LEU A 435 -18.69 -12.86 4.13
C LEU A 435 -17.54 -12.98 5.12
N LEU A 436 -17.26 -11.95 5.93
CA LEU A 436 -16.31 -12.05 7.04
C LEU A 436 -16.75 -13.11 8.07
N LYS A 437 -18.05 -13.20 8.37
CA LYS A 437 -18.57 -14.23 9.28
C LYS A 437 -18.47 -15.63 8.67
N GLU A 438 -18.73 -15.75 7.36
CA GLU A 438 -18.53 -16.99 6.60
C GLU A 438 -17.07 -17.45 6.67
N MET A 439 -16.12 -16.54 6.40
CA MET A 439 -14.68 -16.78 6.48
C MET A 439 -14.26 -17.33 7.87
N MET A 440 -14.75 -16.71 8.95
CA MET A 440 -14.47 -17.16 10.31
C MET A 440 -15.13 -18.50 10.64
N ALA A 441 -16.34 -18.77 10.12
CA ALA A 441 -17.02 -20.05 10.30
C ALA A 441 -16.29 -21.20 9.59
N GLU A 442 -15.64 -20.92 8.46
CA GLU A 442 -14.75 -21.86 7.76
C GLU A 442 -13.36 -21.99 8.42
N CYS A 443 -13.14 -21.40 9.60
CA CYS A 443 -11.86 -21.40 10.32
C CYS A 443 -10.70 -20.76 9.53
N ILE A 444 -11.02 -19.85 8.60
CA ILE A 444 -10.04 -19.06 7.87
C ILE A 444 -9.85 -17.74 8.62
N ALA A 445 -8.67 -17.50 9.17
CA ALA A 445 -8.41 -16.31 9.98
C ALA A 445 -8.30 -15.04 9.10
N PRO A 446 -9.08 -13.97 9.38
CA PRO A 446 -8.88 -12.66 8.76
C PRO A 446 -7.45 -12.16 8.98
N ASN A 447 -6.89 -11.46 8.01
CA ASN A 447 -5.55 -10.88 8.11
C ASN A 447 -5.60 -9.34 8.15
N SER A 448 -4.43 -8.70 8.21
CA SER A 448 -4.31 -7.23 8.24
C SER A 448 -5.02 -6.55 7.08
N VAL A 449 -4.94 -7.13 5.86
CA VAL A 449 -5.61 -6.61 4.66
C VAL A 449 -7.14 -6.65 4.81
N THR A 450 -7.69 -7.70 5.40
CA THR A 450 -9.13 -7.79 5.71
C THR A 450 -9.56 -6.66 6.64
N VAL A 451 -8.80 -6.45 7.72
CA VAL A 451 -9.11 -5.42 8.73
C VAL A 451 -9.00 -4.01 8.15
N LEU A 452 -7.95 -3.73 7.38
CA LEU A 452 -7.73 -2.43 6.73
C LEU A 452 -8.86 -2.07 5.77
N SER A 453 -9.25 -3.00 4.89
CA SER A 453 -10.33 -2.77 3.92
C SER A 453 -11.66 -2.48 4.59
N LEU A 454 -12.02 -3.25 5.63
CA LEU A 454 -13.24 -3.01 6.41
C LEU A 454 -13.23 -1.65 7.12
N LEU A 455 -12.13 -1.28 7.78
CA LEU A 455 -12.02 0.01 8.45
C LEU A 455 -12.09 1.19 7.47
N ALA A 456 -11.55 1.05 6.25
CA ALA A 456 -11.64 2.05 5.20
C ALA A 456 -13.08 2.31 4.77
N ALA A 457 -13.82 1.26 4.42
CA ALA A 457 -15.22 1.40 4.02
C ALA A 457 -16.11 1.93 5.15
N ILE A 458 -15.89 1.45 6.38
CA ILE A 458 -16.62 1.96 7.56
C ILE A 458 -16.33 3.45 7.79
N ALA A 459 -15.08 3.89 7.57
CA ALA A 459 -14.72 5.30 7.70
C ALA A 459 -15.49 6.17 6.68
N ASP A 460 -15.66 5.68 5.44
CA ASP A 460 -16.35 6.40 4.37
C ASP A 460 -17.86 6.51 4.66
N HIS A 461 -18.47 5.45 5.19
CA HIS A 461 -19.90 5.42 5.52
C HIS A 461 -20.22 5.97 6.92
N ARG A 462 -19.19 6.31 7.71
CA ARG A 462 -19.30 6.86 9.07
C ARG A 462 -20.10 5.96 10.03
N ASP A 463 -19.99 4.64 9.88
CA ASP A 463 -20.67 3.68 10.76
C ASP A 463 -19.85 3.38 12.02
N LEU A 464 -20.09 4.19 13.05
CA LEU A 464 -19.39 4.08 14.33
C LEU A 464 -19.62 2.73 15.04
N VAL A 465 -20.79 2.10 14.88
CA VAL A 465 -21.12 0.86 15.59
C VAL A 465 -20.26 -0.28 15.05
N ARG A 466 -20.24 -0.43 13.72
CA ARG A 466 -19.41 -1.44 13.05
C ARG A 466 -17.92 -1.16 13.24
N GLY A 467 -17.52 0.11 13.19
CA GLY A 467 -16.14 0.53 13.44
C GLY A 467 -15.62 0.11 14.81
N ARG A 468 -16.45 0.24 15.87
CA ARG A 468 -16.11 -0.24 17.21
C ARG A 468 -15.99 -1.77 17.27
N CYS A 469 -16.84 -2.51 16.56
CA CYS A 469 -16.75 -3.97 16.51
C CYS A 469 -15.44 -4.44 15.87
N ILE A 470 -15.05 -3.83 14.73
CA ILE A 470 -13.79 -4.15 14.05
C ILE A 470 -12.57 -3.71 14.87
N HIS A 471 -12.61 -2.55 15.53
CA HIS A 471 -11.55 -2.15 16.44
C HIS A 471 -11.41 -3.12 17.62
N GLY A 472 -12.51 -3.56 18.23
CA GLY A 472 -12.48 -4.60 19.26
C GLY A 472 -11.94 -5.95 18.76
N PHE A 473 -12.23 -6.32 17.51
CA PHE A 473 -11.60 -7.46 16.85
C PHE A 473 -10.08 -7.27 16.70
N ALA A 474 -9.64 -6.09 16.25
CA ALA A 474 -8.22 -5.76 16.10
C ALA A 474 -7.44 -5.86 17.42
N ILE A 475 -8.03 -5.37 18.53
CA ILE A 475 -7.43 -5.48 19.87
C ILE A 475 -7.26 -6.95 20.27
N ARG A 476 -8.30 -7.77 20.13
CA ARG A 476 -8.27 -9.19 20.56
C ARG A 476 -7.26 -10.05 19.80
N HIS A 477 -6.93 -9.68 18.57
CA HIS A 477 -6.01 -10.43 17.71
C HIS A 477 -4.62 -9.79 17.60
N GLY A 478 -4.34 -8.77 18.40
CA GLY A 478 -3.03 -8.11 18.43
C GLY A 478 -2.71 -7.26 17.19
N TYR A 479 -3.71 -6.87 16.40
CA TYR A 479 -3.51 -6.03 15.21
C TYR A 479 -3.26 -4.55 15.55
N CYS A 480 -3.54 -4.11 16.78
CA CYS A 480 -3.34 -2.71 17.18
C CYS A 480 -1.87 -2.28 17.29
N SER A 481 -0.93 -3.21 17.32
CA SER A 481 0.50 -2.89 17.22
C SER A 481 0.95 -2.56 15.79
N ASP A 482 0.12 -2.90 14.78
CA ASP A 482 0.37 -2.55 13.39
C ASP A 482 0.00 -1.07 13.17
N VAL A 483 1.00 -0.28 12.74
CA VAL A 483 0.87 1.17 12.56
C VAL A 483 -0.14 1.51 11.47
N ASP A 484 -0.23 0.71 10.40
CA ASP A 484 -1.17 0.97 9.30
C ASP A 484 -2.62 0.76 9.75
N ILE A 485 -2.86 -0.30 10.52
CA ILE A 485 -4.18 -0.57 11.10
C ILE A 485 -4.56 0.52 12.10
N ALA A 486 -3.64 0.93 12.97
CA ALA A 486 -3.88 2.02 13.92
C ALA A 486 -4.19 3.35 13.21
N ASN A 487 -3.45 3.70 12.16
CA ASN A 487 -3.70 4.88 11.33
C ASN A 487 -5.09 4.84 10.69
N GLN A 488 -5.50 3.66 10.24
CA GLN A 488 -6.84 3.47 9.67
C GLN A 488 -7.95 3.56 10.73
N ILE A 489 -7.71 3.09 11.96
CA ILE A 489 -8.63 3.26 13.10
C ILE A 489 -8.77 4.75 13.47
N ILE A 490 -7.66 5.50 13.48
CA ILE A 490 -7.66 6.96 13.70
C ILE A 490 -8.54 7.65 12.65
N ARG A 491 -8.38 7.30 11.37
CA ARG A 491 -9.23 7.81 10.27
C ARG A 491 -10.69 7.46 10.50
N MET A 492 -11.01 6.21 10.82
CA MET A 492 -12.39 5.75 11.07
C MET A 492 -13.08 6.51 12.20
N TYR A 493 -12.42 6.68 13.35
CA TYR A 493 -13.01 7.46 14.44
C TYR A 493 -13.17 8.93 14.10
N SER A 494 -12.19 9.51 13.40
CA SER A 494 -12.23 10.92 13.01
C SER A 494 -13.35 11.20 12.01
N SER A 495 -13.54 10.35 10.99
CA SER A 495 -14.64 10.50 10.03
C SER A 495 -16.02 10.31 10.67
N CYS A 496 -16.11 9.50 11.74
CA CYS A 496 -17.31 9.37 12.57
C CYS A 496 -17.50 10.53 13.58
N GLY A 497 -16.66 11.57 13.55
CA GLY A 497 -16.71 12.72 14.46
C GLY A 497 -16.32 12.40 15.91
N LYS A 498 -15.60 11.30 16.15
CA LYS A 498 -15.15 10.85 17.48
C LYS A 498 -13.66 11.07 17.68
N ILE A 499 -13.23 12.33 17.58
CA ILE A 499 -11.81 12.73 17.67
C ILE A 499 -11.13 12.28 18.97
N ALA A 500 -11.85 12.27 20.10
CA ALA A 500 -11.30 11.82 21.38
C ALA A 500 -10.85 10.34 21.35
N ALA A 501 -11.60 9.47 20.67
CA ALA A 501 -11.21 8.07 20.50
C ALA A 501 -10.00 7.92 19.57
N ALA A 502 -9.95 8.72 18.50
CA ALA A 502 -8.79 8.80 17.62
C ALA A 502 -7.51 9.21 18.37
N ARG A 503 -7.60 10.21 19.27
CA ARG A 503 -6.47 10.64 20.12
C ARG A 503 -5.96 9.52 21.02
N ILE A 504 -6.86 8.70 21.59
CA ILE A 504 -6.46 7.57 22.45
C ILE A 504 -5.65 6.54 21.64
N VAL A 505 -6.13 6.19 20.44
CA VAL A 505 -5.42 5.25 19.55
C VAL A 505 -4.07 5.82 19.14
N PHE A 506 -4.03 7.11 18.73
CA PHE A 506 -2.79 7.79 18.41
C PHE A 506 -1.80 7.81 19.58
N ALA A 507 -2.26 8.14 20.79
CA ALA A 507 -1.42 8.15 21.99
C ALA A 507 -0.84 6.76 22.29
N SER A 508 -1.61 5.69 22.07
CA SER A 508 -1.19 4.30 22.33
C SER A 508 -0.09 3.76 21.38
N LEU A 509 0.19 4.44 20.27
CA LEU A 509 1.27 4.05 19.35
C LEU A 509 2.66 4.28 19.97
N GLU A 510 3.42 3.20 20.17
CA GLU A 510 4.81 3.26 20.64
C GLU A 510 5.73 4.01 19.67
N LYS A 511 5.55 3.77 18.36
CA LYS A 511 6.25 4.48 17.28
C LYS A 511 5.22 5.11 16.36
N LYS A 512 5.30 6.43 16.23
CA LYS A 512 4.47 7.23 15.32
C LYS A 512 5.35 7.60 14.14
N ASN A 513 4.98 7.18 12.94
CA ASN A 513 5.62 7.64 11.71
C ASN A 513 4.90 8.89 11.18
N LEU A 514 5.44 9.51 10.13
CA LEU A 514 4.80 10.62 9.43
C LEU A 514 3.31 10.36 9.14
N VAL A 515 2.96 9.18 8.62
CA VAL A 515 1.57 8.82 8.29
C VAL A 515 0.65 8.87 9.52
N SER A 516 1.11 8.43 10.70
CA SER A 516 0.34 8.54 11.95
C SER A 516 0.06 9.99 12.35
N TRP A 517 1.06 10.86 12.23
CA TRP A 517 0.90 12.29 12.53
C TRP A 517 -0.08 12.95 11.56
N THR A 518 0.09 12.71 10.25
CA THR A 518 -0.77 13.25 9.21
C THR A 518 -2.20 12.74 9.34
N ALA A 519 -2.41 11.46 9.68
CA ALA A 519 -3.74 10.89 9.92
C ALA A 519 -4.46 11.58 11.10
N MET A 520 -3.75 11.80 12.21
CA MET A 520 -4.30 12.53 13.37
C MET A 520 -4.58 13.99 13.03
N MET A 521 -3.69 14.65 12.29
CA MET A 521 -3.84 16.04 11.81
C MET A 521 -5.07 16.22 10.91
N MET A 522 -5.24 15.34 9.91
CA MET A 522 -6.41 15.33 9.03
C MET A 522 -7.69 15.04 9.83
N GLY A 523 -7.61 14.13 10.80
CA GLY A 523 -8.71 13.83 11.71
C GLY A 523 -9.15 15.04 12.51
N CYS A 524 -8.21 15.76 13.14
CA CYS A 524 -8.48 17.00 13.86
C CYS A 524 -9.10 18.06 12.96
N LEU A 525 -8.54 18.24 11.76
CA LEU A 525 -9.02 19.22 10.78
C LEU A 525 -10.47 18.94 10.35
N SER A 526 -10.79 17.69 10.01
CA SER A 526 -12.15 17.27 9.64
C SER A 526 -13.18 17.46 10.77
N CYS A 527 -12.72 17.46 12.02
CA CYS A 527 -13.55 17.71 13.20
C CYS A 527 -13.57 19.19 13.62
N GLY A 528 -13.01 20.12 12.82
CA GLY A 528 -12.97 21.55 13.12
C GLY A 528 -11.94 21.97 14.18
N HIS A 529 -10.94 21.13 14.48
CA HIS A 529 -9.91 21.40 15.48
C HIS A 529 -8.61 21.92 14.85
N GLY A 530 -8.69 22.95 14.01
CA GLY A 530 -7.54 23.48 13.24
C GLY A 530 -6.34 23.89 14.11
N GLY A 531 -6.58 24.47 15.29
CA GLY A 531 -5.49 24.86 16.21
C GLY A 531 -4.67 23.68 16.73
N GLU A 532 -5.33 22.54 16.97
CA GLU A 532 -4.64 21.30 17.35
C GLU A 532 -3.84 20.74 16.17
N THR A 533 -4.35 20.82 14.94
CA THR A 533 -3.61 20.41 13.75
C THR A 533 -2.28 21.14 13.61
N VAL A 534 -2.25 22.45 13.87
CA VAL A 534 -1.02 23.25 13.87
C VAL A 534 -0.06 22.79 14.98
N ARG A 535 -0.58 22.55 16.19
CA ARG A 535 0.22 22.05 17.32
C ARG A 535 0.81 20.67 17.05
N LEU A 536 0.03 19.76 16.45
CA LEU A 536 0.49 18.42 16.05
C LEU A 536 1.60 18.50 15.00
N CYS A 537 1.51 19.42 14.04
CA CYS A 537 2.56 19.64 13.05
C CYS A 537 3.89 20.08 13.69
N GLN A 538 3.82 20.96 14.70
CA GLN A 538 5.01 21.38 15.46
C GLN A 538 5.59 20.23 16.29
N LEU A 539 4.74 19.46 16.97
CA LEU A 539 5.17 18.33 17.78
C LEU A 539 5.81 17.22 16.92
N MET A 540 5.25 16.97 15.74
CA MET A 540 5.82 16.06 14.73
C MET A 540 7.25 16.47 14.37
N GLN A 541 7.49 17.76 14.09
CA GLN A 541 8.83 18.27 13.78
C GLN A 541 9.81 18.13 14.96
N GLN A 542 9.34 18.37 16.19
CA GLN A 542 10.15 18.15 17.40
C GLN A 542 10.53 16.69 17.60
N HIS A 543 9.68 15.75 17.13
CA HIS A 543 9.99 14.32 17.10
C HIS A 543 10.93 13.90 15.96
N GLY A 544 11.42 14.84 15.14
CA GLY A 544 12.36 14.57 14.06
C GLY A 544 11.72 14.10 12.75
N GLU A 545 10.39 14.03 12.69
CA GLU A 545 9.65 13.68 11.47
C GLU A 545 9.57 14.91 10.54
N LYS A 546 9.93 14.74 9.27
CA LYS A 546 9.92 15.81 8.28
C LYS A 546 8.55 15.87 7.58
N PRO A 547 7.87 17.03 7.55
CA PRO A 547 6.62 17.18 6.82
C PRO A 547 6.80 16.87 5.32
N ASP A 548 5.89 16.07 4.76
CA ASP A 548 5.73 15.88 3.32
C ASP A 548 4.67 16.81 2.72
N SER A 549 4.44 16.71 1.41
CA SER A 549 3.42 17.48 0.68
C SER A 549 2.03 17.38 1.33
N VAL A 550 1.59 16.17 1.70
CA VAL A 550 0.27 15.95 2.32
C VAL A 550 0.18 16.66 3.68
N THR A 551 1.24 16.60 4.48
CA THR A 551 1.29 17.23 5.79
C THR A 551 1.31 18.75 5.68
N VAL A 552 2.07 19.29 4.73
CA VAL A 552 2.11 20.72 4.42
C VAL A 552 0.73 21.22 3.98
N MET A 553 0.06 20.52 3.07
CA MET A 553 -1.29 20.86 2.63
C MET A 553 -2.30 20.84 3.79
N THR A 554 -2.21 19.83 4.65
CA THR A 554 -3.09 19.70 5.84
C THR A 554 -2.85 20.85 6.83
N ALA A 555 -1.58 21.21 7.06
CA ALA A 555 -1.22 22.35 7.89
C ALA A 555 -1.68 23.69 7.27
N ALA A 556 -1.52 23.86 5.96
CA ALA A 556 -1.94 25.05 5.21
C ALA A 556 -3.46 25.24 5.28
N GLN A 557 -4.23 24.16 5.12
CA GLN A 557 -5.68 24.20 5.29
C GLN A 557 -6.04 24.58 6.74
N ALA A 558 -5.40 23.99 7.75
CA ALA A 558 -5.65 24.32 9.15
C ALA A 558 -5.41 25.80 9.48
N VAL A 559 -4.27 26.36 9.07
CA VAL A 559 -4.00 27.79 9.30
C VAL A 559 -4.93 28.69 8.49
N SER A 560 -5.41 28.24 7.33
CA SER A 560 -6.36 28.99 6.50
C SER A 560 -7.74 29.09 7.14
N GLU A 561 -8.22 28.00 7.77
CA GLU A 561 -9.51 27.96 8.48
C GLU A 561 -9.48 28.80 9.76
N LEU A 562 -8.30 28.95 10.36
CA LEU A 562 -8.06 29.84 11.50
C LEU A 562 -7.81 31.30 11.10
N GLY A 563 -7.61 31.61 9.81
CA GLY A 563 -7.18 32.95 9.35
C GLY A 563 -5.76 33.33 9.83
N HIS A 564 -4.92 32.36 10.20
CA HIS A 564 -3.62 32.59 10.81
C HIS A 564 -2.53 32.88 9.75
N LEU A 565 -2.51 34.12 9.24
CA LEU A 565 -1.61 34.54 8.14
C LEU A 565 -0.12 34.32 8.42
N LYS A 566 0.34 34.52 9.66
CA LYS A 566 1.75 34.30 10.04
C LYS A 566 2.16 32.83 9.82
N GLY A 567 1.24 31.92 10.07
CA GLY A 567 1.42 30.47 9.91
C GLY A 567 1.49 30.09 8.45
N VAL A 568 0.61 30.65 7.60
CA VAL A 568 0.71 30.46 6.14
C VAL A 568 2.09 30.91 5.62
N LYS A 569 2.61 32.05 6.09
CA LYS A 569 3.95 32.52 5.72
C LYS A 569 5.07 31.57 6.19
N GLN A 570 4.98 31.03 7.41
CA GLN A 570 5.94 30.04 7.90
C GLN A 570 5.93 28.77 7.03
N ILE A 571 4.73 28.27 6.68
CA ILE A 571 4.57 27.12 5.79
C ILE A 571 5.13 27.41 4.41
N HIS A 572 4.85 28.58 3.83
CA HIS A 572 5.40 28.98 2.53
C HIS A 572 6.95 29.02 2.57
N CYS A 573 7.56 29.59 3.61
CA CYS A 573 9.01 29.54 3.78
C CYS A 573 9.55 28.12 3.90
N PHE A 574 8.83 27.22 4.57
CA PHE A 574 9.19 25.80 4.65
C PHE A 574 9.14 25.14 3.27
N VAL A 575 8.07 25.35 2.50
CA VAL A 575 7.90 24.81 1.13
C VAL A 575 9.07 25.20 0.25
N TYR A 576 9.47 26.48 0.28
CA TYR A 576 10.63 26.96 -0.48
C TYR A 576 11.95 26.30 -0.04
N ARG A 577 12.18 26.15 1.26
CA ARG A 577 13.40 25.50 1.79
C ARG A 577 13.44 24.00 1.52
N ALA A 578 12.27 23.36 1.45
CA ALA A 578 12.12 21.93 1.19
C ALA A 578 12.13 21.60 -0.31
N MET A 579 12.31 22.59 -1.20
CA MET A 579 12.24 22.44 -2.66
C MET A 579 10.89 21.86 -3.13
N LEU A 580 9.81 22.18 -2.41
CA LEU A 580 8.44 21.72 -2.69
C LEU A 580 7.65 22.74 -3.53
N GLU A 581 8.24 23.87 -3.92
CA GLU A 581 7.58 24.91 -4.72
C GLU A 581 7.16 24.44 -6.11
N LYS A 582 7.85 23.42 -6.64
CA LYS A 582 7.53 22.79 -7.93
C LYS A 582 6.35 21.83 -7.86
N ASP A 583 5.92 21.44 -6.65
CA ASP A 583 4.73 20.63 -6.48
C ASP A 583 3.47 21.49 -6.61
N THR A 584 2.80 21.40 -7.77
CA THR A 584 1.59 22.16 -8.09
C THR A 584 0.52 22.02 -7.00
N LYS A 585 0.36 20.84 -6.39
CA LYS A 585 -0.65 20.61 -5.34
C LYS A 585 -0.35 21.39 -4.06
N THR A 586 0.91 21.41 -3.63
CA THR A 586 1.36 22.19 -2.48
C THR A 586 1.14 23.69 -2.73
N THR A 587 1.50 24.17 -3.92
CA THR A 587 1.32 25.58 -4.30
C THR A 587 -0.16 25.97 -4.42
N ASN A 588 -1.03 25.11 -4.97
CA ASN A 588 -2.48 25.32 -5.01
C ASN A 588 -3.09 25.44 -3.59
N SER A 589 -2.61 24.61 -2.65
CA SER A 589 -3.00 24.72 -1.24
C SER A 589 -2.58 26.05 -0.61
N LEU A 590 -1.38 26.55 -0.93
CA LEU A 590 -0.92 27.87 -0.49
C LEU A 590 -1.72 29.02 -1.11
N ILE A 591 -2.08 28.94 -2.40
CA ILE A 591 -2.96 29.93 -3.07
C ILE A 591 -4.27 30.06 -2.31
N THR A 592 -4.90 28.93 -1.99
CA THR A 592 -6.16 28.88 -1.22
C THR A 592 -5.96 29.41 0.19
N ALA A 593 -4.86 29.03 0.86
CA ALA A 593 -4.59 29.44 2.24
C ALA A 593 -4.37 30.96 2.36
N TYR A 594 -3.61 31.56 1.43
CA TYR A 594 -3.43 33.01 1.39
C TYR A 594 -4.73 33.75 1.08
N ALA A 595 -5.54 33.22 0.15
CA ALA A 595 -6.82 33.84 -0.21
C ALA A 595 -7.77 33.89 0.99
N LYS A 596 -7.91 32.77 1.72
CA LYS A 596 -8.71 32.68 2.96
C LYS A 596 -8.16 33.56 4.08
N CYS A 597 -6.86 33.78 4.14
CA CYS A 597 -6.22 34.70 5.10
C CYS A 597 -6.22 36.18 4.62
N GLY A 598 -7.01 36.51 3.58
CA GLY A 598 -7.18 37.88 3.11
C GLY A 598 -6.05 38.43 2.25
N ARG A 599 -5.10 37.61 1.79
CA ARG A 599 -3.93 38.03 0.99
C ARG A 599 -4.02 37.55 -0.45
N LEU A 600 -4.97 38.12 -1.20
CA LEU A 600 -5.20 37.82 -2.61
C LEU A 600 -3.98 38.12 -3.49
N ASP A 601 -3.21 39.16 -3.16
CA ASP A 601 -1.99 39.54 -3.87
C ASP A 601 -0.94 38.42 -3.89
N LEU A 602 -0.75 37.74 -2.75
CA LEU A 602 0.17 36.60 -2.66
C LEU A 602 -0.38 35.36 -3.37
N SER A 603 -1.69 35.14 -3.32
CA SER A 603 -2.35 34.08 -4.10
C SER A 603 -2.14 34.27 -5.60
N ILE A 604 -2.30 35.50 -6.12
CA ILE A 604 -2.05 35.84 -7.52
C ILE A 604 -0.58 35.59 -7.88
N GLY A 605 0.35 36.05 -7.04
CA GLY A 605 1.79 35.85 -7.27
C GLY A 605 2.17 34.37 -7.40
N LEU A 606 1.64 33.52 -6.51
CA LEU A 606 1.86 32.07 -6.57
C LEU A 606 1.26 31.44 -7.82
N PHE A 607 0.04 31.82 -8.19
CA PHE A 607 -0.60 31.33 -9.42
C PHE A 607 0.20 31.70 -10.69
N LEU A 608 0.77 32.89 -10.73
CA LEU A 608 1.61 33.34 -11.85
C LEU A 608 2.97 32.62 -11.88
N SER A 609 3.49 32.20 -10.72
CA SER A 609 4.77 31.48 -10.63
C SER A 609 4.73 30.02 -11.11
N LEU A 610 3.54 29.43 -11.27
CA LEU A 610 3.39 28.05 -11.75
C LEU A 610 3.79 27.90 -13.23
N GLU A 611 4.72 26.98 -13.52
CA GLU A 611 5.12 26.62 -14.89
C GLU A 611 3.95 25.94 -15.64
N HIS A 612 3.27 25.01 -14.98
CA HIS A 612 2.09 24.32 -15.48
C HIS A 612 0.93 24.47 -14.48
N ARG A 613 -0.22 24.93 -14.99
CA ARG A 613 -1.45 25.12 -14.21
C ARG A 613 -2.41 24.00 -14.56
N ASP A 614 -2.80 23.24 -13.55
CA ASP A 614 -3.83 22.22 -13.68
C ASP A 614 -5.21 22.78 -13.33
N LEU A 615 -6.24 21.95 -13.47
CA LEU A 615 -7.62 22.29 -13.12
C LEU A 615 -7.74 22.84 -11.68
N ASP A 616 -7.00 22.26 -10.73
CA ASP A 616 -7.00 22.67 -9.32
C ASP A 616 -6.39 24.07 -9.13
N SER A 617 -5.35 24.42 -9.91
CA SER A 617 -4.76 25.77 -9.90
C SER A 617 -5.77 26.84 -10.31
N TRP A 618 -6.52 26.58 -11.40
CA TRP A 618 -7.55 27.49 -11.88
C TRP A 618 -8.72 27.59 -10.90
N ASN A 619 -9.21 26.46 -10.39
CA ASN A 619 -10.27 26.41 -9.39
C ASN A 619 -9.88 27.17 -8.10
N SER A 620 -8.63 27.03 -7.65
CA SER A 620 -8.11 27.76 -6.48
C SER A 620 -8.14 29.28 -6.69
N MET A 621 -7.76 29.75 -7.89
CA MET A 621 -7.72 31.18 -8.21
C MET A 621 -9.12 31.78 -8.47
N ILE A 622 -10.00 31.03 -9.15
CA ILE A 622 -11.42 31.38 -9.36
C ILE A 622 -12.12 31.50 -8.00
N SER A 623 -11.92 30.52 -7.11
CA SER A 623 -12.44 30.56 -5.74
C SER A 623 -11.88 31.74 -4.95
N ALA A 624 -10.57 32.03 -5.06
CA ALA A 624 -9.94 33.16 -4.40
C ALA A 624 -10.55 34.51 -4.81
N TYR A 625 -10.77 34.74 -6.11
CA TYR A 625 -11.47 35.95 -6.57
C TYR A 625 -12.92 36.01 -6.08
N GLY A 626 -13.62 34.86 -6.07
CA GLY A 626 -14.99 34.75 -5.56
C GLY A 626 -15.11 35.11 -4.06
N MET A 627 -14.20 34.58 -3.23
CA MET A 627 -14.14 34.88 -1.78
C MET A 627 -13.87 36.36 -1.49
N HIS A 628 -13.12 37.04 -2.38
CA HIS A 628 -12.81 38.48 -2.28
C HIS A 628 -13.86 39.37 -2.96
N GLY A 629 -14.97 38.80 -3.44
CA GLY A 629 -16.08 39.55 -4.05
C GLY A 629 -15.78 40.10 -5.45
N LEU A 630 -14.70 39.66 -6.11
CA LEU A 630 -14.27 40.14 -7.42
C LEU A 630 -14.90 39.32 -8.55
N TYR A 631 -16.23 39.34 -8.62
CA TYR A 631 -17.02 38.45 -9.50
C TYR A 631 -16.74 38.63 -11.00
N ILE A 632 -16.38 39.85 -11.44
CA ILE A 632 -15.98 40.08 -12.85
C ILE A 632 -14.67 39.34 -13.16
N LYS A 633 -13.70 39.35 -12.22
CA LYS A 633 -12.44 38.60 -12.37
C LYS A 633 -12.67 37.10 -12.39
N VAL A 634 -13.67 36.59 -11.66
CA VAL A 634 -14.07 35.17 -11.74
C VAL A 634 -14.44 34.78 -13.17
N LEU A 635 -15.23 35.60 -13.87
CA LEU A 635 -15.62 35.36 -15.26
C LEU A 635 -14.46 35.50 -16.24
N GLU A 636 -13.56 36.48 -16.02
CA GLU A 636 -12.33 36.61 -16.81
C GLU A 636 -11.43 35.36 -16.66
N MET A 637 -11.26 34.86 -15.44
CA MET A 637 -10.47 33.66 -15.17
C MET A 637 -11.09 32.41 -15.78
N PHE A 638 -12.42 32.28 -15.76
CA PHE A 638 -13.13 31.19 -16.42
C PHE A 638 -12.86 31.20 -17.93
N LYS A 639 -12.91 32.37 -18.57
CA LYS A 639 -12.61 32.49 -20.00
C LYS A 639 -11.15 32.15 -20.32
N LEU A 640 -10.21 32.63 -19.51
CA LEU A 640 -8.77 32.30 -19.67
C LEU A 640 -8.50 30.80 -19.50
N MET A 641 -9.24 30.13 -18.62
CA MET A 641 -9.19 28.68 -18.46
C MET A 641 -9.68 27.94 -19.72
N GLU A 642 -10.77 28.41 -20.34
CA GLU A 642 -11.27 27.88 -21.61
C GLU A 642 -10.25 28.09 -22.75
N GLU A 643 -9.66 29.28 -22.86
CA GLU A 643 -8.61 29.60 -23.85
C GLU A 643 -7.35 28.73 -23.65
N GLY A 644 -7.09 28.30 -22.41
CA GLY A 644 -6.02 27.37 -22.05
C GLY A 644 -6.32 25.90 -22.36
N ASN A 645 -7.47 25.58 -22.98
CA ASN A 645 -7.95 24.21 -23.23
C ASN A 645 -8.05 23.34 -21.97
N ILE A 646 -8.39 23.94 -20.82
CA ILE A 646 -8.63 23.19 -19.57
C ILE A 646 -10.14 23.09 -19.36
N ASN A 647 -10.65 21.86 -19.35
CA ASN A 647 -12.09 21.62 -19.20
C ASN A 647 -12.56 21.95 -17.77
N PRO A 648 -13.58 22.81 -17.62
CA PRO A 648 -14.23 23.08 -16.34
C PRO A 648 -14.89 21.85 -15.70
N ASP A 649 -14.89 21.81 -14.38
CA ASP A 649 -15.60 20.80 -13.59
C ASP A 649 -16.76 21.40 -12.77
N GLY A 650 -17.46 20.56 -12.00
CA GLY A 650 -18.56 21.03 -11.15
C GLY A 650 -18.14 22.12 -10.15
N LEU A 651 -16.93 22.06 -9.61
CA LEU A 651 -16.43 23.08 -8.67
C LEU A 651 -16.20 24.42 -9.38
N THR A 652 -15.66 24.39 -10.61
CA THR A 652 -15.52 25.58 -11.45
C THR A 652 -16.90 26.23 -11.66
N PHE A 653 -17.89 25.45 -12.09
CA PHE A 653 -19.23 25.97 -12.37
C PHE A 653 -19.93 26.49 -11.13
N SER A 654 -19.83 25.81 -9.99
CA SER A 654 -20.38 26.32 -8.72
C SER A 654 -19.82 27.71 -8.38
N SER A 655 -18.50 27.90 -8.51
CA SER A 655 -17.84 29.17 -8.22
C SER A 655 -18.27 30.28 -9.19
N VAL A 656 -18.35 29.96 -10.49
CA VAL A 656 -18.74 30.92 -11.54
C VAL A 656 -20.22 31.28 -11.46
N LEU A 657 -21.11 30.30 -11.22
CA LEU A 657 -22.54 30.54 -11.06
C LEU A 657 -22.85 31.34 -9.80
N SER A 658 -22.13 31.08 -8.70
CA SER A 658 -22.19 31.91 -7.49
C SER A 658 -21.77 33.35 -7.80
N ALA A 659 -20.67 33.55 -8.55
CA ALA A 659 -20.25 34.88 -8.99
C ALA A 659 -21.31 35.57 -9.86
N CYS A 660 -21.96 34.86 -10.78
CA CYS A 660 -23.09 35.40 -11.54
C CYS A 660 -24.26 35.80 -10.63
N SER A 661 -24.60 34.97 -9.63
CA SER A 661 -25.64 35.25 -8.63
C SER A 661 -25.36 36.55 -7.88
N HIS A 662 -24.15 36.69 -7.34
CA HIS A 662 -23.75 37.88 -6.59
C HIS A 662 -23.61 39.13 -7.46
N ALA A 663 -23.21 38.99 -8.73
CA ALA A 663 -23.13 40.10 -9.68
C ALA A 663 -24.49 40.43 -10.35
N GLY A 664 -25.55 39.66 -10.11
CA GLY A 664 -26.87 39.85 -10.74
C GLY A 664 -26.90 39.57 -12.25
N LEU A 665 -25.95 38.78 -12.76
CA LEU A 665 -25.80 38.50 -14.20
C LEU A 665 -26.69 37.34 -14.66
N VAL A 666 -28.01 37.54 -14.61
CA VAL A 666 -29.03 36.48 -14.85
C VAL A 666 -28.84 35.78 -16.20
N LYS A 667 -28.74 36.55 -17.29
CA LYS A 667 -28.61 35.99 -18.65
C LYS A 667 -27.34 35.14 -18.79
N GLU A 668 -26.24 35.62 -18.24
CA GLU A 668 -24.95 34.95 -18.33
C GLU A 668 -24.90 33.70 -17.46
N GLY A 669 -25.43 33.76 -16.23
CA GLY A 669 -25.52 32.60 -15.35
C GLY A 669 -26.37 31.47 -15.94
N LEU A 670 -27.51 31.78 -16.58
CA LEU A 670 -28.32 30.78 -17.28
C LEU A 670 -27.60 30.17 -18.49
N ARG A 671 -26.85 30.99 -19.26
CA ARG A 671 -26.04 30.52 -20.38
C ARG A 671 -24.96 29.54 -19.93
N ILE A 672 -24.24 29.88 -18.86
CA ILE A 672 -23.20 29.04 -18.27
C ILE A 672 -23.78 27.75 -17.70
N PHE A 673 -24.93 27.81 -17.03
CA PHE A 673 -25.59 26.59 -16.51
C PHE A 673 -26.00 25.62 -17.62
N GLN A 674 -26.48 26.13 -18.75
CA GLN A 674 -26.82 25.31 -19.92
C GLN A 674 -25.59 24.72 -20.61
N SER A 675 -24.47 25.45 -20.65
CA SER A 675 -23.22 24.96 -21.26
C SER A 675 -22.62 23.79 -20.49
N MET A 676 -22.85 23.69 -19.17
CA MET A 676 -22.40 22.57 -18.34
C MET A 676 -22.73 21.21 -18.96
N ALA A 677 -24.01 20.99 -19.27
CA ALA A 677 -24.47 19.71 -19.82
C ALA A 677 -24.23 19.61 -21.33
N SER A 678 -24.44 20.69 -22.07
CA SER A 678 -24.46 20.66 -23.55
C SER A 678 -23.07 20.69 -24.19
N ILE A 679 -22.12 21.41 -23.59
CA ILE A 679 -20.76 21.59 -24.11
C ILE A 679 -19.77 20.72 -23.32
N TYR A 680 -19.87 20.76 -21.99
CA TYR A 680 -18.87 20.16 -21.12
C TYR A 680 -19.23 18.76 -20.61
N SER A 681 -20.44 18.27 -20.91
CA SER A 681 -20.93 16.96 -20.42
C SER A 681 -20.88 16.82 -18.89
N VAL A 682 -20.93 17.93 -18.15
CA VAL A 682 -21.00 17.98 -16.70
C VAL A 682 -22.47 18.04 -16.28
N LEU A 683 -22.94 16.98 -15.62
CA LEU A 683 -24.33 16.91 -15.14
C LEU A 683 -24.54 17.87 -13.95
N PRO A 684 -25.54 18.77 -14.01
CA PRO A 684 -25.87 19.64 -12.90
C PRO A 684 -26.23 18.87 -11.62
N GLN A 685 -25.61 19.24 -10.51
CA GLN A 685 -25.82 18.67 -9.17
C GLN A 685 -26.57 19.69 -8.30
N GLU A 686 -26.98 19.27 -7.12
CA GLU A 686 -27.74 20.07 -6.15
C GLU A 686 -27.14 21.47 -5.93
N GLU A 687 -25.81 21.57 -5.82
CA GLU A 687 -25.07 22.83 -5.61
C GLU A 687 -25.23 23.82 -6.78
N HIS A 688 -25.21 23.31 -8.02
CA HIS A 688 -25.39 24.13 -9.22
C HIS A 688 -26.83 24.69 -9.30
N TYR A 689 -27.82 23.83 -9.01
CA TYR A 689 -29.22 24.26 -8.91
C TYR A 689 -29.41 25.28 -7.79
N GLY A 690 -28.73 25.10 -6.64
CA GLY A 690 -28.71 26.08 -5.56
C GLY A 690 -28.21 27.45 -6.01
N CYS A 691 -27.11 27.51 -6.77
CA CYS A 691 -26.56 28.77 -7.30
C CYS A 691 -27.51 29.47 -8.27
N ILE A 692 -28.15 28.72 -9.18
CA ILE A 692 -29.11 29.27 -10.14
C ILE A 692 -30.40 29.74 -9.46
N VAL A 693 -30.87 28.99 -8.46
CA VAL A 693 -32.04 29.40 -7.68
C VAL A 693 -31.74 30.66 -6.87
N ASP A 694 -30.55 30.80 -6.29
CA ASP A 694 -30.12 32.04 -5.65
C ASP A 694 -30.08 33.21 -6.64
N LEU A 695 -29.51 33.02 -7.84
CA LEU A 695 -29.46 34.02 -8.91
C LEU A 695 -30.84 34.50 -9.33
N LEU A 696 -31.76 33.56 -9.63
CA LEU A 696 -33.12 33.87 -10.04
C LEU A 696 -33.94 34.49 -8.90
N SER A 697 -33.72 34.00 -7.67
CA SER A 697 -34.37 34.54 -6.47
C SER A 697 -34.02 36.00 -6.26
N ARG A 698 -32.73 36.36 -6.30
CA ARG A 698 -32.27 37.76 -6.14
C ARG A 698 -32.82 38.68 -7.23
N ALA A 699 -32.99 38.17 -8.44
CA ALA A 699 -33.57 38.90 -9.55
C ALA A 699 -35.13 38.90 -9.55
N GLY A 700 -35.78 38.24 -8.59
CA GLY A 700 -37.24 38.17 -8.46
C GLY A 700 -37.94 37.14 -9.37
N HIS A 701 -37.20 36.34 -10.13
CA HIS A 701 -37.72 35.33 -11.07
C HIS A 701 -38.07 34.01 -10.37
N LEU A 702 -38.88 34.06 -9.32
CA LEU A 702 -39.17 32.90 -8.45
C LEU A 702 -39.90 31.75 -9.17
N GLU A 703 -40.85 32.07 -10.05
CA GLU A 703 -41.61 31.06 -10.81
C GLU A 703 -40.73 30.31 -11.82
N GLU A 704 -39.76 30.99 -12.43
CA GLU A 704 -38.77 30.36 -13.30
C GLU A 704 -37.85 29.43 -12.51
N GLY A 705 -37.41 29.86 -11.32
CA GLY A 705 -36.64 29.04 -10.39
C GLY A 705 -37.40 27.76 -10.01
N TYR A 706 -38.70 27.86 -9.69
CA TYR A 706 -39.52 26.70 -9.37
C TYR A 706 -39.67 25.72 -10.55
N LYS A 707 -39.92 26.24 -11.77
CA LYS A 707 -40.00 25.43 -12.98
C LYS A 707 -38.70 24.66 -13.24
N LEU A 708 -37.56 25.32 -13.04
CA LEU A 708 -36.24 24.73 -13.25
C LEU A 708 -35.96 23.59 -12.26
N ILE A 709 -36.36 23.73 -10.99
CA ILE A 709 -36.28 22.63 -10.00
C ILE A 709 -37.19 21.46 -10.40
N LYS A 710 -38.40 21.73 -10.91
CA LYS A 710 -39.33 20.67 -11.33
C LYS A 710 -38.82 19.83 -12.50
N LEU A 711 -38.08 20.46 -13.43
CA LEU A 711 -37.46 19.80 -14.58
C LEU A 711 -36.11 19.15 -14.24
N SER A 712 -35.63 19.28 -13.00
CA SER A 712 -34.33 18.73 -12.60
C SER A 712 -34.34 17.20 -12.47
N THR A 713 -33.19 16.59 -12.71
CA THR A 713 -32.92 15.15 -12.52
C THR A 713 -32.44 14.84 -11.09
N LEU A 714 -32.66 15.74 -10.13
CA LEU A 714 -32.19 15.58 -8.76
C LEU A 714 -32.99 14.51 -8.00
N ASN A 715 -32.28 13.61 -7.32
CA ASN A 715 -32.88 12.59 -6.46
C ASN A 715 -33.50 13.20 -5.19
N ASP A 716 -32.84 14.18 -4.58
CA ASP A 716 -33.36 14.97 -3.47
C ASP A 716 -33.37 16.46 -3.87
N ARG A 717 -34.52 17.11 -3.69
CA ARG A 717 -34.77 18.52 -4.05
C ARG A 717 -35.00 19.40 -2.81
N SER A 718 -34.90 18.83 -1.62
CA SER A 718 -35.35 19.45 -0.37
C SER A 718 -34.61 20.73 -0.04
N SER A 719 -33.29 20.76 -0.18
CA SER A 719 -32.43 21.92 0.13
C SER A 719 -32.70 23.10 -0.82
N VAL A 720 -32.76 22.84 -2.13
CA VAL A 720 -32.96 23.84 -3.17
C VAL A 720 -34.38 24.43 -3.07
N LEU A 721 -35.38 23.60 -2.78
CA LEU A 721 -36.74 24.06 -2.46
C LEU A 721 -36.78 24.90 -1.18
N CYS A 722 -36.00 24.56 -0.15
CA CYS A 722 -35.90 25.40 1.06
C CYS A 722 -35.26 26.76 0.75
N ALA A 723 -34.24 26.83 -0.10
CA ALA A 723 -33.63 28.08 -0.54
C ALA A 723 -34.65 28.95 -1.29
N LEU A 724 -35.40 28.36 -2.24
CA LEU A 724 -36.46 29.07 -2.97
C LEU A 724 -37.63 29.48 -2.07
N LEU A 725 -37.99 28.67 -1.06
CA LEU A 725 -39.01 29.01 -0.07
C LEU A 725 -38.60 30.24 0.76
N SER A 726 -37.33 30.29 1.17
CA SER A 726 -36.76 31.47 1.85
C SER A 726 -36.84 32.72 0.96
N ALA A 727 -36.59 32.58 -0.35
CA ALA A 727 -36.74 33.67 -1.30
C ALA A 727 -38.20 34.09 -1.51
N CYS A 728 -39.14 33.15 -1.59
CA CYS A 728 -40.57 33.46 -1.66
C CYS A 728 -41.02 34.28 -0.45
N ARG A 729 -40.47 33.99 0.74
CA ARG A 729 -40.69 34.75 1.97
C ARG A 729 -40.12 36.17 1.89
N THR A 730 -38.89 36.35 1.39
CA THR A 730 -38.27 37.68 1.28
C THR A 730 -38.96 38.57 0.23
N HIS A 731 -39.45 37.99 -0.86
CA HIS A 731 -40.19 38.72 -1.91
C HIS A 731 -41.71 38.77 -1.68
N GLY A 732 -42.22 38.19 -0.60
CA GLY A 732 -43.66 38.20 -0.27
C GLY A 732 -44.55 37.35 -1.18
N ASN A 733 -44.00 36.43 -1.98
CA ASN A 733 -44.77 35.52 -2.83
C ASN A 733 -45.37 34.36 -1.99
N THR A 734 -46.43 34.67 -1.24
CA THR A 734 -47.11 33.73 -0.34
C THR A 734 -47.86 32.61 -1.05
N MET A 735 -48.14 32.75 -2.35
CA MET A 735 -48.79 31.72 -3.16
C MET A 735 -47.81 30.60 -3.51
N LEU A 736 -46.69 30.95 -4.15
CA LEU A 736 -45.64 29.99 -4.49
C LEU A 736 -45.02 29.36 -3.22
N GLY A 737 -44.81 30.17 -2.17
CA GLY A 737 -44.32 29.69 -0.88
C GLY A 737 -45.22 28.60 -0.26
N GLN A 738 -46.54 28.68 -0.43
CA GLN A 738 -47.45 27.64 0.07
C GLN A 738 -47.36 26.34 -0.75
N ILE A 739 -47.20 26.44 -2.08
CA ILE A 739 -47.03 25.28 -2.96
C ILE A 739 -45.77 24.52 -2.56
N ILE A 740 -44.64 25.24 -2.47
CA ILE A 740 -43.34 24.66 -2.07
C ILE A 740 -43.43 24.07 -0.65
N SER A 741 -44.11 24.75 0.28
CA SER A 741 -44.30 24.27 1.65
C SER A 741 -45.01 22.91 1.72
N ASN A 742 -46.03 22.70 0.90
CA ASN A 742 -46.76 21.43 0.88
C ASN A 742 -45.91 20.29 0.31
N GLU A 743 -45.21 20.53 -0.81
CA GLU A 743 -44.30 19.55 -1.41
C GLU A 743 -43.17 19.15 -0.44
N LEU A 744 -42.60 20.14 0.25
CA LEU A 744 -41.58 19.90 1.26
C LEU A 744 -42.07 19.05 2.44
N LEU A 745 -43.35 19.12 2.81
CA LEU A 745 -43.92 18.28 3.87
C LEU A 745 -44.15 16.83 3.43
N GLU A 746 -44.38 16.59 2.13
CA GLU A 746 -44.53 15.25 1.55
C GLU A 746 -43.18 14.52 1.48
N LEU A 747 -42.08 15.25 1.26
CA LEU A 747 -40.72 14.70 1.16
C LEU A 747 -40.12 14.18 2.49
N ARG A 748 -40.86 14.20 3.61
CA ARG A 748 -40.41 13.80 4.98
C ARG A 748 -39.03 14.37 5.36
N GLN A 749 -39.00 15.64 5.74
CA GLN A 749 -37.76 16.32 6.11
C GLN A 749 -37.17 15.89 7.46
N GLN A 750 -35.85 15.78 7.53
CA GLN A 750 -35.10 15.63 8.78
C GLN A 750 -34.52 16.96 9.31
N ASN A 751 -34.69 18.06 8.59
CA ASN A 751 -34.10 19.36 8.95
C ASN A 751 -35.09 20.22 9.78
N PRO A 752 -34.79 20.55 11.05
CA PRO A 752 -35.64 21.42 11.87
C PRO A 752 -35.83 22.83 11.28
N GLY A 753 -34.84 23.34 10.51
CA GLY A 753 -34.87 24.68 9.92
C GLY A 753 -35.95 24.83 8.84
N ALA A 754 -36.25 23.77 8.10
CA ALA A 754 -37.27 23.80 7.06
C ALA A 754 -38.69 23.85 7.63
N TYR A 755 -38.97 23.12 8.70
CA TYR A 755 -40.26 23.23 9.41
C TYR A 755 -40.50 24.64 9.96
N ALA A 756 -39.45 25.33 10.41
CA ALA A 756 -39.53 26.72 10.83
C ALA A 756 -39.88 27.66 9.65
N LEU A 757 -39.17 27.52 8.52
CA LEU A 757 -39.45 28.28 7.29
C LEU A 757 -40.89 28.09 6.80
N ILE A 758 -41.36 26.84 6.75
CA ILE A 758 -42.72 26.51 6.35
C ILE A 758 -43.76 27.15 7.30
N SER A 759 -43.54 27.01 8.61
CA SER A 759 -44.42 27.60 9.65
C SER A 759 -44.52 29.13 9.51
N GLU A 760 -43.41 29.80 9.22
CA GLU A 760 -43.37 31.25 9.02
C GLU A 760 -44.13 31.69 7.76
N VAL A 761 -44.02 30.96 6.65
CA VAL A 761 -44.75 31.26 5.41
C VAL A 761 -46.27 31.16 5.61
N PHE A 762 -46.75 30.15 6.36
CA PHE A 762 -48.18 30.07 6.73
C PHE A 762 -48.61 31.20 7.67
N ALA A 763 -47.74 31.64 8.57
CA ALA A 763 -48.02 32.79 9.45
C ALA A 763 -48.12 34.11 8.68
N GLN A 764 -47.23 34.36 7.70
CA GLN A 764 -47.28 35.54 6.83
C GLN A 764 -48.58 35.63 6.02
N LYS A 765 -49.19 34.50 5.69
CA LYS A 765 -50.50 34.44 5.00
C LYS A 765 -51.71 34.54 5.95
N GLY A 766 -51.48 34.67 7.26
CA GLY A 766 -52.53 34.72 8.28
C GLY A 766 -53.11 33.35 8.69
N GLN A 767 -52.51 32.24 8.26
CA GLN A 767 -52.95 30.87 8.60
C GLN A 767 -52.30 30.36 9.89
N TRP A 768 -52.55 31.04 11.01
CA TRP A 768 -51.92 30.76 12.31
C TRP A 768 -52.12 29.33 12.82
N ASN A 769 -53.29 28.73 12.59
CA ASN A 769 -53.58 27.34 13.00
C ASN A 769 -52.67 26.32 12.29
N LYS A 770 -52.43 26.49 10.98
CA LYS A 770 -51.51 25.61 10.24
C LYS A 770 -50.06 25.82 10.67
N SER A 771 -49.67 27.07 10.93
CA SER A 771 -48.34 27.40 11.46
C SER A 771 -48.06 26.69 12.79
N ALA A 772 -49.02 26.70 13.72
CA ALA A 772 -48.91 26.02 15.01
C ALA A 772 -48.81 24.49 14.85
N ASN A 773 -49.64 23.89 13.99
CA ASN A 773 -49.60 22.44 13.72
C ASN A 773 -48.23 21.98 13.18
N ILE A 774 -47.60 22.77 12.30
CA ILE A 774 -46.29 22.44 11.71
C ILE A 774 -45.18 22.48 12.77
N ARG A 775 -45.23 23.45 13.70
CA ARG A 775 -44.28 23.51 14.83
C ARG A 775 -44.47 22.33 15.79
N ASN A 776 -45.71 21.91 16.05
CA ASN A 776 -45.98 20.75 16.90
C ASN A 776 -45.47 19.45 16.25
N ARG A 777 -45.70 19.27 14.95
CA ARG A 777 -45.19 18.12 14.19
C ARG A 777 -43.66 18.02 14.21
N ALA A 778 -42.95 19.15 14.17
CA ALA A 778 -41.49 19.19 14.31
C ALA A 778 -41.03 18.76 15.72
N LYS A 779 -41.74 19.16 16.78
CA LYS A 779 -41.45 18.76 18.17
C LYS A 779 -41.69 17.28 18.41
N GLU A 780 -42.80 16.75 17.91
CA GLU A 780 -43.16 15.32 18.01
C GLU A 780 -42.14 14.42 17.29
N SER A 781 -41.51 14.94 16.24
CA SER A 781 -40.45 14.24 15.49
C SER A 781 -39.07 14.27 16.18
N GLY A 782 -38.95 14.85 17.38
CA GLY A 782 -37.70 14.88 18.16
C GLY A 782 -36.62 15.84 17.63
N LEU A 783 -36.94 16.69 16.66
CA LEU A 783 -36.01 17.60 16.00
C LEU A 783 -35.71 18.84 16.88
N ARG A 784 -34.46 19.02 17.33
CA ARG A 784 -34.02 20.20 18.12
C ARG A 784 -33.10 21.10 17.31
N LYS A 785 -33.29 22.43 17.42
CA LYS A 785 -32.42 23.44 16.81
C LYS A 785 -31.15 23.60 17.66
N LEU A 786 -29.98 23.31 17.10
CA LEU A 786 -28.70 23.59 17.75
C LEU A 786 -28.39 25.09 17.64
N PRO A 787 -28.00 25.78 18.73
CA PRO A 787 -27.56 27.17 18.65
C PRO A 787 -26.26 27.27 17.85
N GLY A 788 -26.20 28.21 16.90
CA GLY A 788 -24.98 28.48 16.14
C GLY A 788 -23.95 29.19 17.01
N SER A 789 -22.71 28.74 16.99
CA SER A 789 -21.58 29.38 17.66
C SER A 789 -20.58 29.89 16.61
N SER A 790 -20.14 31.15 16.72
CA SER A 790 -18.97 31.68 16.01
C SER A 790 -17.89 32.01 17.03
N LEU A 791 -16.67 31.58 16.76
CA LEU A 791 -15.48 31.96 17.53
C LEU A 791 -14.80 33.10 16.77
N ILE A 792 -14.66 34.25 17.43
CA ILE A 792 -13.87 35.38 16.93
C ILE A 792 -12.60 35.41 17.79
N GLU A 793 -11.45 35.25 17.16
CA GLU A 793 -10.16 35.41 17.83
C GLU A 793 -9.94 36.92 18.06
N SER A 794 -10.18 37.40 19.28
CA SER A 794 -9.85 38.78 19.65
C SER A 794 -8.35 38.90 19.84
N ALA A 795 -7.70 39.69 18.99
CA ALA A 795 -6.29 40.03 19.08
C ALA A 795 -6.00 40.98 20.26
N GLU A 796 -6.20 40.53 21.50
CA GLU A 796 -5.83 41.27 22.71
C GLU A 796 -5.67 40.30 23.89
N GLN A 797 -4.55 39.57 23.94
CA GLN A 797 -3.97 39.01 25.18
C GLN A 797 -2.58 38.44 24.87
N ALA A 798 -1.67 39.32 24.44
CA ALA A 798 -0.23 39.07 24.50
C ALA A 798 0.39 40.18 25.36
N ASN A 799 0.01 40.21 26.64
CA ASN A 799 0.75 40.85 27.73
C ASN A 799 0.10 40.42 29.05
N THR A 800 0.92 40.05 30.04
CA THR A 800 0.61 39.43 31.35
C THR A 800 0.40 37.91 31.25
N LEU A 801 1.21 37.02 31.83
CA LEU A 801 2.15 37.06 32.96
C LEU A 801 3.39 36.18 32.68
N ARG A 802 4.46 36.49 33.43
CA ARG A 802 5.78 35.85 33.48
C ARG A 802 5.76 34.36 33.75
#